data_AF-A0A2I3NFQ8-F1
#
_entry.id   AF-A0A2I3NFQ8-F1
#
_cell.length_a   1.000
_cell.length_b   1.000
_cell.length_c   1.000
_cell.angle_alpha   90.00
_cell.angle_beta   90.00
_cell.angle_gamma   90.00
#
_symmetry.space_group_name_H-M   'P 1'
#
loop_
_entity.id
_entity.type
_entity.pdbx_description
1 polymer ?
#
loop_
_entity_poly.entity_id
_entity_poly.type
_entity_poly.pdbx_seq_one_letter_code
_entity_poly.pdbx_strand_id
1 'polypeptide(L)'
;MGALARALLLPLLAQWLLRAAPELAPAPFTLPLRVAAATNRVVAPTPGPGTPAERRADGLALALEPALESAAGAANFLAMVDNLQGDSGRGYYLEMLIGTPPQKLQILVDTGSSNFAVAGAPHSYIDTYFDTERSSTYRSKGFDVTVKYTQGSWTGFVGEDLVTIPKGFNSSFLVNIATIFESENFFLPGIKWNGILGLAYATLAKPSSSLETFFDSLVTQANIPNVFSMQMCGAGLPVAGSGTNGGSLVLGGIEPSLYKGDIWYTPIKEEWYYQIEILKLEIGGQSLNLDCREYNADKAIVDSGTTLLRLPQKVFDAVVEAVARASLIPEFSDGFWTGSQLACWTNSETPWSYFPKISIYLRDENSSRSFRITILPQLYIQPMMGAGLNYECYRFGISPSTNALVIGATVMEGFYVIFDRARKRVGFAASPCAGPLKVVFLVLASLCAWYSGYLLAELIPDAPLSSAAYSIHSIGERPVLKAPVPKRQKCDHWTPCPSDTYAYRLLSGGGINKYAKICFEDDLLMGEKLGNVARGINIAIVNYVTGNVTATQHFDMYEGDNSGPMIKFIQSAPPKSLLFMVTYDDGSTRLNNDAKNAIEELGSKEIRNMKFRSSWVFLAAKGFELPSEIQREKINHSDTKNNRYSGWPAEIQIEGCIPKEPS
;
A
#
# COMPACT_ATOMS: atom_id res chain seq x y z
N MET A 1 59.96 10.23 -16.94
CA MET A 1 59.53 9.45 -18.12
C MET A 1 58.04 9.19 -17.99
N GLY A 2 57.12 9.73 -18.76
CA GLY A 2 57.14 10.74 -19.80
C GLY A 2 55.67 11.07 -20.03
N ALA A 3 55.27 12.32 -19.77
CA ALA A 3 53.95 12.88 -20.06
C ALA A 3 53.81 13.15 -21.57
N LEU A 4 54.07 12.11 -22.37
CA LEU A 4 54.07 12.11 -23.83
C LEU A 4 53.69 10.76 -24.45
N ALA A 5 53.17 9.81 -23.64
CA ALA A 5 52.70 8.50 -24.11
C ALA A 5 51.18 8.28 -23.92
N ARG A 6 50.40 9.35 -23.73
CA ARG A 6 48.93 9.27 -23.60
C ARG A 6 48.13 10.10 -24.63
N ALA A 7 48.81 10.70 -25.61
CA ALA A 7 48.18 11.50 -26.66
C ALA A 7 48.04 10.79 -28.03
N LEU A 8 48.21 9.46 -28.10
CA LEU A 8 48.21 8.73 -29.38
C LEU A 8 47.34 7.46 -29.43
N LEU A 9 46.48 7.22 -28.44
CA LEU A 9 45.59 6.04 -28.41
C LEU A 9 44.09 6.36 -28.53
N LEU A 10 43.72 7.62 -28.77
CA LEU A 10 42.32 8.06 -28.88
C LEU A 10 41.73 8.21 -30.31
N PRO A 11 42.47 8.12 -31.44
CA PRO A 11 41.82 8.09 -32.76
C PRO A 11 41.66 6.70 -33.39
N LEU A 12 42.15 5.61 -32.77
CA LEU A 12 42.06 4.25 -33.36
C LEU A 12 40.88 3.40 -32.86
N LEU A 13 40.20 3.77 -31.77
CA LEU A 13 38.96 3.11 -31.34
C LEU A 13 37.69 3.68 -31.99
N ALA A 14 37.75 4.87 -32.58
CA ALA A 14 36.61 5.49 -33.28
C ALA A 14 36.38 4.95 -34.71
N GLN A 15 37.34 4.21 -35.28
CA GLN A 15 37.19 3.57 -36.60
C GLN A 15 36.73 2.11 -36.56
N TRP A 16 36.63 1.49 -35.37
CA TRP A 16 36.11 0.13 -35.22
C TRP A 16 34.61 0.04 -34.87
N LEU A 17 33.96 1.16 -34.53
CA LEU A 17 32.53 1.22 -34.21
C LEU A 17 31.62 1.64 -35.39
N LEU A 18 32.17 1.77 -36.61
CA LEU A 18 31.43 2.15 -37.82
C LEU A 18 31.38 1.06 -38.91
N ARG A 19 31.73 -0.20 -38.59
CA ARG A 19 31.62 -1.32 -39.54
C ARG A 19 31.13 -2.60 -38.86
N ALA A 20 29.81 -2.69 -38.67
CA ALA A 20 29.10 -3.97 -38.57
C ALA A 20 27.59 -3.73 -38.76
N ALA A 21 27.17 -3.52 -40.01
CA ALA A 21 25.79 -3.69 -40.42
C ALA A 21 25.74 -4.86 -41.41
N PRO A 22 24.89 -5.88 -41.20
CA PRO A 22 24.37 -6.68 -42.28
C PRO A 22 22.99 -6.15 -42.67
N GLU A 23 22.85 -5.75 -43.94
CA GLU A 23 21.56 -5.57 -44.61
C GLU A 23 20.81 -6.90 -44.68
N LEU A 24 19.49 -6.87 -44.45
CA LEU A 24 18.54 -7.81 -45.04
C LEU A 24 17.19 -7.09 -45.27
N ALA A 25 16.63 -7.39 -46.44
CA ALA A 25 15.62 -6.68 -47.23
C ALA A 25 14.21 -6.54 -46.61
N PRO A 26 13.35 -5.65 -47.18
CA PRO A 26 11.99 -5.41 -46.69
C PRO A 26 11.01 -6.46 -47.23
N ALA A 27 10.15 -7.00 -46.37
CA ALA A 27 8.96 -7.74 -46.77
C ALA A 27 7.72 -7.04 -46.18
N PRO A 28 6.70 -6.71 -46.99
CA PRO A 28 5.50 -6.04 -46.51
C PRO A 28 4.53 -7.08 -45.93
N PHE A 29 4.19 -6.97 -44.66
CA PHE A 29 3.05 -7.68 -44.09
C PHE A 29 1.82 -6.78 -44.18
N THR A 30 0.95 -7.11 -45.13
CA THR A 30 -0.38 -6.54 -45.32
C THR A 30 -1.40 -7.24 -44.42
N LEU A 31 -2.08 -6.48 -43.57
CA LEU A 31 -3.29 -6.93 -42.86
C LEU A 31 -4.52 -6.59 -43.73
N PRO A 32 -5.43 -7.56 -44.01
CA PRO A 32 -6.57 -7.32 -44.87
C PRO A 32 -7.66 -6.53 -44.12
N LEU A 33 -7.91 -5.30 -44.59
CA LEU A 33 -9.15 -4.55 -44.33
C LEU A 33 -10.32 -5.30 -44.98
N ARG A 34 -11.22 -5.87 -44.17
CA ARG A 34 -12.55 -6.27 -44.64
C ARG A 34 -13.46 -5.05 -44.67
N VAL A 35 -13.61 -4.48 -45.86
CA VAL A 35 -14.68 -3.53 -46.19
C VAL A 35 -15.94 -4.34 -46.50
N ALA A 36 -16.98 -4.20 -45.69
CA ALA A 36 -18.32 -4.67 -46.04
C ALA A 36 -19.11 -3.50 -46.64
N ALA A 37 -19.63 -3.72 -47.84
CA ALA A 37 -20.33 -2.74 -48.66
C ALA A 37 -21.68 -2.33 -48.06
N ALA A 38 -21.98 -1.04 -48.17
CA ALA A 38 -23.32 -0.50 -47.98
C ALA A 38 -24.27 -1.06 -49.05
N THR A 39 -25.34 -1.72 -48.63
CA THR A 39 -26.53 -1.90 -49.46
C THR A 39 -27.76 -1.51 -48.66
N ASN A 40 -28.42 -0.45 -49.12
CA ASN A 40 -29.79 -0.13 -48.77
C ASN A 40 -30.70 -1.27 -49.26
N ARG A 41 -31.54 -1.81 -48.36
CA ARG A 41 -32.94 -2.12 -48.68
C ARG A 41 -33.75 -2.39 -47.42
N VAL A 42 -34.84 -1.62 -47.34
CA VAL A 42 -35.97 -1.72 -46.43
C VAL A 42 -36.62 -3.10 -46.50
N VAL A 43 -37.08 -3.62 -45.35
CA VAL A 43 -38.42 -4.24 -45.09
C VAL A 43 -38.38 -5.00 -43.75
N ALA A 44 -39.31 -4.70 -42.85
CA ALA A 44 -39.61 -5.45 -41.62
C ALA A 44 -40.49 -6.69 -41.91
N PRO A 45 -40.46 -7.77 -41.10
CA PRO A 45 -41.34 -7.84 -39.91
C PRO A 45 -40.80 -8.64 -38.70
N THR A 46 -41.48 -8.49 -37.56
CA THR A 46 -41.31 -9.12 -36.21
C THR A 46 -41.97 -10.53 -36.10
N PRO A 47 -42.05 -11.20 -34.91
CA PRO A 47 -40.99 -11.77 -34.06
C PRO A 47 -41.25 -13.25 -33.63
N GLY A 48 -40.25 -13.96 -33.07
CA GLY A 48 -40.42 -15.27 -32.38
C GLY A 48 -39.15 -15.75 -31.65
N PRO A 49 -39.25 -16.57 -30.58
CA PRO A 49 -38.44 -16.42 -29.36
C PRO A 49 -37.27 -17.42 -29.21
N GLY A 50 -36.19 -17.03 -28.50
CA GLY A 50 -35.15 -17.97 -28.08
C GLY A 50 -33.96 -17.35 -27.34
N THR A 51 -33.94 -17.56 -26.01
CA THR A 51 -32.79 -17.64 -25.07
C THR A 51 -31.85 -16.43 -24.85
N PRO A 52 -31.60 -16.01 -23.58
CA PRO A 52 -30.70 -14.91 -23.26
C PRO A 52 -29.24 -15.39 -23.14
N ALA A 53 -28.37 -14.89 -24.01
CA ALA A 53 -26.93 -14.95 -23.83
C ALA A 53 -26.43 -13.70 -23.08
N GLU A 54 -25.52 -13.93 -22.13
CA GLU A 54 -24.89 -12.95 -21.25
C GLU A 54 -24.34 -11.71 -21.99
N ARG A 55 -24.79 -10.52 -21.58
CA ARG A 55 -24.08 -9.27 -21.89
C ARG A 55 -23.07 -8.98 -20.79
N ARG A 56 -21.79 -9.19 -21.10
CA ARG A 56 -20.69 -8.46 -20.48
C ARG A 56 -20.89 -6.98 -20.80
N ALA A 57 -20.95 -6.14 -19.76
CA ALA A 57 -20.96 -4.70 -19.90
C ALA A 57 -19.52 -4.23 -20.20
N ASP A 58 -19.31 -3.66 -21.39
CA ASP A 58 -18.03 -3.06 -21.78
C ASP A 58 -17.80 -1.76 -21.01
N GLY A 59 -16.92 -1.82 -20.00
CA GLY A 59 -16.42 -0.67 -19.23
C GLY A 59 -15.36 0.18 -19.94
N LEU A 60 -15.21 0.05 -21.26
CA LEU A 60 -14.14 0.67 -22.05
C LEU A 60 -14.58 1.89 -22.88
N ALA A 61 -15.87 2.24 -22.90
CA ALA A 61 -16.42 3.23 -23.83
C ALA A 61 -16.46 4.69 -23.29
N LEU A 62 -15.78 5.02 -22.19
CA LEU A 62 -15.71 6.42 -21.70
C LEU A 62 -14.38 7.11 -21.97
N ALA A 63 -13.40 6.43 -22.57
CA ALA A 63 -12.06 6.98 -22.79
C ALA A 63 -11.75 7.33 -24.26
N LEU A 64 -12.65 7.09 -25.20
CA LEU A 64 -12.37 7.21 -26.64
C LEU A 64 -13.58 7.75 -27.44
N GLU A 65 -14.02 8.97 -27.13
CA GLU A 65 -14.54 9.85 -28.18
C GLU A 65 -13.73 11.15 -28.15
N PRO A 66 -12.98 11.47 -29.22
CA PRO A 66 -12.32 12.76 -29.30
C PRO A 66 -13.40 13.82 -29.46
N ALA A 67 -13.52 14.71 -28.47
CA ALA A 67 -14.24 15.97 -28.59
C ALA A 67 -13.53 16.88 -29.62
N LEU A 68 -13.67 16.53 -30.90
CA LEU A 68 -13.42 17.45 -32.00
C LEU A 68 -14.69 18.31 -32.13
N GLU A 69 -14.69 19.45 -31.43
CA GLU A 69 -15.32 20.74 -31.78
C GLU A 69 -15.64 21.58 -30.52
N SER A 70 -14.61 22.14 -29.88
CA SER A 70 -14.53 23.58 -29.53
C SER A 70 -13.20 23.84 -28.79
N ALA A 71 -12.38 24.76 -29.29
CA ALA A 71 -11.04 25.02 -28.78
C ALA A 71 -11.01 25.93 -27.52
N ALA A 72 -12.09 26.00 -26.75
CA ALA A 72 -12.16 26.73 -25.49
C ALA A 72 -12.67 25.78 -24.40
N GLY A 73 -11.76 25.21 -23.60
CA GLY A 73 -12.10 24.33 -22.47
C GLY A 73 -11.54 22.90 -22.52
N ALA A 74 -10.64 22.57 -23.46
CA ALA A 74 -10.06 21.22 -23.54
C ALA A 74 -9.32 20.84 -22.25
N ALA A 75 -9.92 19.95 -21.45
CA ALA A 75 -9.31 19.37 -20.26
C ALA A 75 -8.12 18.49 -20.66
N ASN A 76 -6.97 18.67 -20.02
CA ASN A 76 -5.80 17.82 -20.24
C ASN A 76 -5.63 16.83 -19.07
N PHE A 77 -6.19 15.63 -19.21
CA PHE A 77 -6.13 14.59 -18.18
C PHE A 77 -4.70 14.20 -17.79
N LEU A 78 -3.77 14.15 -18.74
CA LEU A 78 -2.36 13.86 -18.46
C LEU A 78 -1.71 14.96 -17.62
N ALA A 79 -2.11 16.23 -17.79
CA ALA A 79 -1.63 17.33 -16.95
C ALA A 79 -2.19 17.29 -15.52
N MET A 80 -3.27 16.54 -15.29
CA MET A 80 -3.87 16.33 -13.96
C MET A 80 -3.23 15.17 -13.19
N VAL A 81 -2.30 14.43 -13.80
CA VAL A 81 -1.49 13.41 -13.10
C VAL A 81 -0.45 14.10 -12.23
N ASP A 82 -0.29 13.63 -10.98
CA ASP A 82 0.63 14.18 -9.98
C ASP A 82 0.39 15.69 -9.69
N ASN A 83 -0.87 16.11 -9.68
CA ASN A 83 -1.28 17.48 -9.37
C ASN A 83 -1.64 17.71 -7.89
N LEU A 84 -1.70 16.66 -7.06
CA LEU A 84 -1.87 16.77 -5.61
C LEU A 84 -0.54 16.71 -4.87
N GLN A 85 -0.49 17.45 -3.75
CA GLN A 85 0.54 17.39 -2.73
C GLN A 85 -0.09 17.07 -1.37
N GLY A 86 0.73 16.79 -0.37
CA GLY A 86 0.28 16.50 1.00
C GLY A 86 0.23 15.00 1.32
N ASP A 87 -0.43 14.70 2.44
CA ASP A 87 -0.52 13.39 3.08
C ASP A 87 -1.85 13.26 3.85
N SER A 88 -2.25 12.05 4.26
CA SER A 88 -3.50 11.85 5.03
C SER A 88 -3.54 12.60 6.35
N GLY A 89 -2.41 12.87 7.00
CA GLY A 89 -2.35 13.54 8.30
C GLY A 89 -2.63 15.04 8.22
N ARG A 90 -2.18 15.71 7.16
CA ARG A 90 -2.36 17.15 6.94
C ARG A 90 -3.40 17.48 5.88
N GLY A 91 -3.83 16.52 5.08
CA GLY A 91 -4.76 16.69 3.97
C GLY A 91 -4.05 16.87 2.63
N TYR A 92 -4.73 16.45 1.56
CA TYR A 92 -4.25 16.57 0.19
C TYR A 92 -4.72 17.85 -0.45
N TYR A 93 -3.82 18.59 -1.06
CA TYR A 93 -4.11 19.89 -1.63
C TYR A 93 -3.57 20.03 -3.05
N LEU A 94 -4.22 20.88 -3.83
CA LEU A 94 -3.77 21.29 -5.16
C LEU A 94 -3.45 22.78 -5.20
N GLU A 95 -2.67 23.18 -6.19
CA GLU A 95 -2.42 24.58 -6.49
C GLU A 95 -3.57 25.15 -7.33
N MET A 96 -4.09 26.32 -6.94
CA MET A 96 -5.09 27.06 -7.70
C MET A 96 -4.66 28.53 -7.83
N LEU A 97 -4.99 29.15 -8.95
CA LEU A 97 -4.77 30.57 -9.17
C LEU A 97 -6.13 31.29 -9.15
N ILE A 98 -6.25 32.34 -8.35
CA ILE A 98 -7.53 33.02 -8.07
C ILE A 98 -7.37 34.51 -8.37
N GLY A 99 -8.33 35.07 -9.10
CA GLY A 99 -8.41 36.50 -9.38
C GLY A 99 -7.55 37.01 -10.52
N THR A 100 -7.58 38.33 -10.74
CA THR A 100 -6.87 39.01 -11.82
C THR A 100 -6.13 40.27 -11.33
N PRO A 101 -4.78 40.28 -11.25
CA PRO A 101 -3.86 39.21 -11.64
C PRO A 101 -3.97 37.95 -10.76
N PRO A 102 -3.59 36.77 -11.26
CA PRO A 102 -3.80 35.52 -10.53
C PRO A 102 -2.95 35.42 -9.26
N GLN A 103 -3.61 35.13 -8.14
CA GLN A 103 -3.00 34.89 -6.84
C GLN A 103 -2.94 33.39 -6.57
N LYS A 104 -1.74 32.90 -6.24
CA LYS A 104 -1.49 31.47 -6.08
C LYS A 104 -1.76 30.99 -4.66
N LEU A 105 -2.68 30.05 -4.52
CA LEU A 105 -3.06 29.44 -3.25
C LEU A 105 -2.97 27.91 -3.31
N GLN A 106 -2.91 27.29 -2.12
CA GLN A 106 -2.87 25.84 -1.93
C GLN A 106 -4.17 25.43 -1.26
N ILE A 107 -4.96 24.61 -1.95
CA ILE A 107 -6.36 24.36 -1.58
C ILE A 107 -6.54 22.89 -1.23
N LEU A 108 -6.97 22.62 0.01
CA LEU A 108 -7.35 21.27 0.47
C LEU A 108 -8.49 20.72 -0.37
N VAL A 109 -8.38 19.48 -0.83
CA VAL A 109 -9.45 18.79 -1.56
C VAL A 109 -10.33 18.04 -0.57
N ASP A 110 -11.60 18.44 -0.50
CA ASP A 110 -12.54 17.94 0.51
C ASP A 110 -13.84 17.44 -0.13
N THR A 111 -14.02 16.12 -0.19
CA THR A 111 -15.27 15.49 -0.64
C THR A 111 -16.34 15.40 0.46
N GLY A 112 -16.05 15.87 1.68
CA GLY A 112 -16.95 15.94 2.82
C GLY A 112 -17.66 17.30 3.00
N SER A 113 -17.37 18.32 2.17
CA SER A 113 -18.07 19.61 2.18
C SER A 113 -18.30 20.15 0.77
N SER A 114 -19.00 21.29 0.64
CA SER A 114 -19.47 21.82 -0.67
C SER A 114 -19.13 23.30 -0.92
N ASN A 115 -18.44 23.96 0.02
CA ASN A 115 -18.04 25.35 -0.14
C ASN A 115 -16.59 25.43 -0.64
N PHE A 116 -16.32 26.32 -1.59
CA PHE A 116 -14.97 26.77 -1.89
C PHE A 116 -14.64 27.99 -1.02
N ALA A 117 -13.67 27.86 -0.12
CA ALA A 117 -13.32 28.91 0.83
C ALA A 117 -11.80 29.04 0.96
N VAL A 118 -11.30 30.26 1.05
CA VAL A 118 -9.87 30.56 1.15
C VAL A 118 -9.62 31.57 2.25
N ALA A 119 -8.41 31.57 2.83
CA ALA A 119 -8.00 32.65 3.72
C ALA A 119 -8.13 33.99 2.99
N GLY A 120 -8.88 34.92 3.57
CA GLY A 120 -9.03 36.31 3.11
C GLY A 120 -8.27 37.31 3.98
N ALA A 121 -7.64 36.86 5.05
CA ALA A 121 -6.88 37.67 5.99
C ALA A 121 -5.60 36.94 6.46
N PRO A 122 -4.58 37.66 6.95
CA PRO A 122 -3.40 37.05 7.56
C PRO A 122 -3.76 36.12 8.75
N HIS A 123 -3.09 34.98 8.85
CA HIS A 123 -3.22 34.06 9.98
C HIS A 123 -1.85 33.46 10.34
N SER A 124 -1.63 33.12 11.61
CA SER A 124 -0.31 32.70 12.15
C SER A 124 0.22 31.40 11.56
N TYR A 125 -0.64 30.57 10.97
CA TYR A 125 -0.29 29.24 10.44
C TYR A 125 -0.37 29.15 8.91
N ILE A 126 -0.57 30.28 8.21
CA ILE A 126 -0.59 30.31 6.74
C ILE A 126 0.44 31.31 6.22
N ASP A 127 1.07 30.97 5.09
CA ASP A 127 2.12 31.80 4.49
C ASP A 127 1.56 32.84 3.51
N THR A 128 0.34 32.61 2.99
CA THR A 128 -0.33 33.48 2.01
C THR A 128 -1.85 33.38 2.17
N TYR A 129 -2.55 34.41 1.69
CA TYR A 129 -4.00 34.51 1.65
C TYR A 129 -4.44 35.18 0.34
N PHE A 130 -5.73 35.12 0.03
CA PHE A 130 -6.32 35.78 -1.13
C PHE A 130 -6.73 37.21 -0.77
N ASP A 131 -6.12 38.19 -1.43
CA ASP A 131 -6.40 39.62 -1.26
C ASP A 131 -7.42 40.05 -2.33
N THR A 132 -8.67 40.28 -1.92
CA THR A 132 -9.77 40.65 -2.82
C THR A 132 -9.52 41.98 -3.52
N GLU A 133 -8.85 42.93 -2.86
CA GLU A 133 -8.57 44.27 -3.40
C GLU A 133 -7.56 44.23 -4.55
N ARG A 134 -6.74 43.17 -4.62
CA ARG A 134 -5.80 42.96 -5.72
C ARG A 134 -6.42 42.32 -6.94
N SER A 135 -7.63 41.79 -6.85
CA SER A 135 -8.32 41.17 -7.98
C SER A 135 -9.31 42.11 -8.63
N SER A 136 -9.00 42.53 -9.86
CA SER A 136 -9.90 43.33 -10.69
C SER A 136 -11.18 42.60 -11.12
N THR A 137 -11.22 41.27 -10.97
CA THR A 137 -12.37 40.43 -11.35
C THR A 137 -13.21 39.97 -10.17
N TYR A 138 -12.77 40.22 -8.93
CA TYR A 138 -13.53 39.90 -7.72
C TYR A 138 -14.83 40.69 -7.66
N ARG A 139 -15.92 40.01 -7.33
CA ARG A 139 -17.22 40.63 -7.06
C ARG A 139 -17.79 40.13 -5.75
N SER A 140 -18.00 41.03 -4.80
CA SER A 140 -18.70 40.70 -3.55
C SER A 140 -20.17 40.42 -3.80
N LYS A 141 -20.74 39.44 -3.10
CA LYS A 141 -22.20 39.20 -3.06
C LYS A 141 -22.89 39.88 -1.88
N GLY A 142 -22.12 40.60 -1.04
CA GLY A 142 -22.67 41.46 0.03
C GLY A 142 -23.23 40.71 1.24
N PHE A 143 -22.84 39.44 1.45
CA PHE A 143 -23.21 38.67 2.64
C PHE A 143 -22.06 37.77 3.10
N ASP A 144 -22.09 37.36 4.37
CA ASP A 144 -21.15 36.44 4.99
C ASP A 144 -21.76 35.05 5.22
N VAL A 145 -20.90 34.08 5.49
CA VAL A 145 -21.32 32.72 5.81
C VAL A 145 -20.41 32.13 6.88
N THR A 146 -21.01 31.45 7.84
CA THR A 146 -20.30 30.64 8.84
C THR A 146 -20.46 29.17 8.54
N VAL A 147 -19.35 28.44 8.52
CA VAL A 147 -19.32 26.98 8.30
C VAL A 147 -18.63 26.32 9.48
N LYS A 148 -19.24 25.24 9.98
CA LYS A 148 -18.74 24.44 11.08
C LYS A 148 -18.52 23.01 10.63
N TYR A 149 -17.34 22.48 10.93
CA TYR A 149 -16.95 21.09 10.66
C TYR A 149 -17.02 20.26 11.94
N THR A 150 -16.66 18.97 11.83
CA THR A 150 -16.45 18.11 13.00
C THR A 150 -15.43 18.72 13.97
N GLN A 151 -14.37 19.32 13.43
CA GLN A 151 -13.38 20.06 14.17
C GLN A 151 -13.09 21.37 13.46
N GLY A 152 -13.32 22.48 14.16
CA GLY A 152 -13.10 23.83 13.66
C GLY A 152 -14.27 24.44 12.88
N SER A 153 -14.16 25.74 12.66
CA SER A 153 -15.13 26.56 11.96
C SER A 153 -14.46 27.78 11.34
N TRP A 154 -15.13 28.39 10.37
CA TRP A 154 -14.73 29.66 9.80
C TRP A 154 -15.94 30.52 9.45
N THR A 155 -15.72 31.82 9.40
CA THR A 155 -16.64 32.81 8.86
C THR A 155 -15.92 33.59 7.76
N GLY A 156 -16.60 33.79 6.63
CA GLY A 156 -16.03 34.46 5.47
C GLY A 156 -17.05 35.24 4.64
N PHE A 157 -16.58 36.25 3.91
CA PHE A 157 -17.41 37.00 2.97
C PHE A 157 -17.61 36.22 1.69
N VAL A 158 -18.84 36.18 1.19
CA VAL A 158 -19.14 35.47 -0.06
C VAL A 158 -19.00 36.42 -1.25
N GLY A 159 -18.25 35.96 -2.25
CA GLY A 159 -18.07 36.63 -3.52
C GLY A 159 -18.00 35.63 -4.68
N GLU A 160 -17.60 36.13 -5.83
CA GLU A 160 -17.23 35.33 -7.00
C GLU A 160 -15.96 35.90 -7.62
N ASP A 161 -15.12 35.02 -8.16
CA ASP A 161 -13.93 35.42 -8.92
C ASP A 161 -13.53 34.33 -9.92
N LEU A 162 -12.62 34.67 -10.82
CA LEU A 162 -12.03 33.76 -11.80
C LEU A 162 -11.00 32.85 -11.14
N VAL A 163 -11.11 31.55 -11.42
CA VAL A 163 -10.18 30.53 -10.94
C VAL A 163 -9.59 29.75 -12.10
N THR A 164 -8.27 29.57 -12.07
CA THR A 164 -7.52 28.70 -12.98
C THR A 164 -6.91 27.54 -12.21
N ILE A 165 -7.02 26.33 -12.76
CA ILE A 165 -6.35 25.13 -12.26
C ILE A 165 -5.16 24.86 -13.20
N PRO A 166 -3.92 25.26 -12.83
CA PRO A 166 -2.78 25.25 -13.74
C PRO A 166 -2.47 23.87 -14.33
N LYS A 167 -2.69 22.84 -13.52
CA LYS A 167 -2.52 21.43 -13.88
C LYS A 167 -3.87 20.80 -14.22
N GLY A 168 -4.45 21.20 -15.36
CA GLY A 168 -5.66 20.58 -15.90
C GLY A 168 -6.39 21.41 -16.94
N PHE A 169 -6.55 22.71 -16.70
CA PHE A 169 -7.26 23.62 -17.60
C PHE A 169 -6.42 24.85 -17.94
N ASN A 170 -6.42 25.24 -19.22
CA ASN A 170 -5.75 26.45 -19.69
C ASN A 170 -6.67 27.69 -19.65
N SER A 171 -7.86 27.57 -19.05
CA SER A 171 -8.87 28.62 -18.97
C SER A 171 -9.24 28.91 -17.51
N SER A 172 -9.83 30.08 -17.28
CA SER A 172 -10.37 30.47 -15.96
C SER A 172 -11.88 30.31 -15.94
N PHE A 173 -12.44 29.98 -14.78
CA PHE A 173 -13.87 29.78 -14.58
C PHE A 173 -14.37 30.69 -13.45
N LEU A 174 -15.53 31.30 -13.62
CA LEU A 174 -16.13 32.14 -12.59
C LEU A 174 -16.81 31.25 -11.54
N VAL A 175 -16.38 31.33 -10.29
CA VAL A 175 -16.89 30.44 -9.23
C VAL A 175 -17.24 31.23 -7.98
N ASN A 176 -18.16 30.70 -7.17
CA ASN A 176 -18.41 31.20 -5.82
C ASN A 176 -17.19 30.95 -4.94
N ILE A 177 -16.81 31.94 -4.15
CA ILE A 177 -15.68 31.86 -3.21
C ILE A 177 -16.04 32.54 -1.89
N ALA A 178 -15.75 31.89 -0.76
CA ALA A 178 -15.81 32.51 0.56
C ALA A 178 -14.42 32.95 1.01
N THR A 179 -14.24 34.22 1.36
CA THR A 179 -12.97 34.77 1.85
C THR A 179 -13.00 34.84 3.37
N ILE A 180 -12.28 33.91 4.00
CA ILE A 180 -12.28 33.68 5.44
C ILE A 180 -11.56 34.83 6.15
N PHE A 181 -12.28 35.55 7.00
CA PHE A 181 -11.73 36.62 7.84
C PHE A 181 -11.65 36.22 9.32
N GLU A 182 -12.38 35.17 9.73
CA GLU A 182 -12.37 34.64 11.09
C GLU A 182 -12.39 33.11 11.04
N SER A 183 -11.59 32.45 11.89
CA SER A 183 -11.61 31.00 11.99
C SER A 183 -11.18 30.51 13.37
N GLU A 184 -11.73 29.37 13.78
CA GLU A 184 -11.36 28.68 15.01
C GLU A 184 -10.99 27.23 14.66
N ASN A 185 -9.78 26.80 15.04
CA ASN A 185 -9.29 25.43 14.83
C ASN A 185 -9.43 24.88 13.39
N PHE A 186 -9.51 25.77 12.39
CA PHE A 186 -9.57 25.41 10.97
C PHE A 186 -8.16 25.34 10.37
N PHE A 187 -7.42 26.46 10.43
CA PHE A 187 -6.00 26.46 10.11
C PHE A 187 -5.22 25.95 11.32
N LEU A 188 -4.43 24.90 11.14
CA LEU A 188 -3.65 24.24 12.20
C LEU A 188 -2.14 24.42 11.97
N PRO A 189 -1.30 24.35 13.01
CA PRO A 189 0.15 24.42 12.84
C PRO A 189 0.67 23.34 11.89
N GLY A 190 1.52 23.74 10.93
CA GLY A 190 2.22 22.82 10.03
C GLY A 190 1.45 22.38 8.79
N ILE A 191 0.20 22.82 8.61
CA ILE A 191 -0.51 22.68 7.33
C ILE A 191 0.22 23.43 6.21
N LYS A 192 -0.08 23.05 4.96
CA LYS A 192 0.53 23.62 3.76
C LYS A 192 -0.49 24.20 2.78
N TRP A 193 -1.75 24.21 3.19
CA TRP A 193 -2.87 24.77 2.45
C TRP A 193 -3.46 25.97 3.19
N ASN A 194 -4.08 26.86 2.44
CA ASN A 194 -4.64 28.15 2.86
C ASN A 194 -6.08 28.32 2.34
N GLY A 195 -6.72 27.23 1.96
CA GLY A 195 -8.13 27.16 1.61
C GLY A 195 -8.61 25.73 1.50
N ILE A 196 -9.90 25.55 1.23
CA ILE A 196 -10.60 24.29 1.09
C ILE A 196 -11.53 24.32 -0.12
N LEU A 197 -11.53 23.22 -0.87
CA LEU A 197 -12.36 22.98 -2.04
C LEU A 197 -13.37 21.89 -1.71
N GLY A 198 -14.57 22.30 -1.32
CA GLY A 198 -15.69 21.38 -1.16
C GLY A 198 -16.17 20.81 -2.50
N LEU A 199 -16.08 19.50 -2.66
CA LEU A 199 -16.46 18.75 -3.86
C LEU A 199 -17.74 17.91 -3.69
N ALA A 200 -18.43 17.99 -2.55
CA ALA A 200 -19.71 17.32 -2.34
C ALA A 200 -20.85 18.03 -3.11
N TYR A 201 -22.11 17.73 -2.78
CA TYR A 201 -23.28 18.26 -3.49
C TYR A 201 -23.80 19.56 -2.89
N ALA A 202 -24.51 20.36 -3.68
CA ALA A 202 -25.06 21.65 -3.26
C ALA A 202 -25.92 21.56 -1.97
N THR A 203 -26.54 20.43 -1.67
CA THR A 203 -27.33 20.20 -0.44
C THR A 203 -26.58 20.55 0.85
N LEU A 204 -25.24 20.41 0.88
CA LEU A 204 -24.41 20.77 2.04
C LEU A 204 -23.88 22.21 1.99
N ALA A 205 -24.00 22.88 0.83
CA ALA A 205 -23.46 24.22 0.66
C ALA A 205 -24.12 25.19 1.64
N LYS A 206 -23.29 26.07 2.21
CA LYS A 206 -23.72 27.15 3.08
C LYS A 206 -23.69 28.48 2.32
N PRO A 207 -24.65 29.39 2.58
CA PRO A 207 -25.71 29.28 3.60
C PRO A 207 -26.86 28.35 3.18
N SER A 208 -27.01 28.08 1.87
CA SER A 208 -28.00 27.14 1.35
C SER A 208 -27.54 26.52 0.03
N SER A 209 -28.29 25.53 -0.45
CA SER A 209 -28.05 24.84 -1.72
C SER A 209 -28.19 25.71 -2.97
N SER A 210 -28.63 26.96 -2.83
CA SER A 210 -28.64 27.92 -3.94
C SER A 210 -27.25 28.48 -4.27
N LEU A 211 -26.28 28.34 -3.36
CA LEU A 211 -24.90 28.69 -3.65
C LEU A 211 -24.26 27.58 -4.46
N GLU A 212 -24.12 27.79 -5.77
CA GLU A 212 -23.55 26.82 -6.70
C GLU A 212 -22.15 26.37 -6.25
N THR A 213 -21.91 25.06 -6.28
CA THR A 213 -20.62 24.48 -5.87
C THR A 213 -19.56 24.70 -6.96
N PHE A 214 -18.29 24.68 -6.57
CA PHE A 214 -17.19 24.81 -7.52
C PHE A 214 -17.27 23.81 -8.68
N PHE A 215 -17.55 22.54 -8.38
CA PHE A 215 -17.56 21.50 -9.40
C PHE A 215 -18.77 21.63 -10.34
N ASP A 216 -19.92 22.09 -9.84
CA ASP A 216 -21.09 22.38 -10.69
C ASP A 216 -20.80 23.56 -11.64
N SER A 217 -20.17 24.63 -11.15
CA SER A 217 -19.71 25.75 -11.99
C SER A 217 -18.71 25.29 -13.06
N LEU A 218 -17.80 24.36 -12.70
CA LEU A 218 -16.81 23.84 -13.64
C LEU A 218 -17.45 22.96 -14.72
N VAL A 219 -18.34 22.04 -14.34
CA VAL A 219 -19.08 21.17 -15.28
C VAL A 219 -19.86 22.01 -16.30
N THR A 220 -20.55 23.05 -15.84
CA THR A 220 -21.37 23.91 -16.71
C THR A 220 -20.54 24.81 -17.62
N GLN A 221 -19.48 25.45 -17.11
CA GLN A 221 -18.69 26.41 -17.88
C GLN A 221 -17.63 25.77 -18.77
N ALA A 222 -17.00 24.67 -18.32
CA ALA A 222 -15.97 23.97 -19.08
C ALA A 222 -16.54 22.87 -20.00
N ASN A 223 -17.83 22.56 -19.87
CA ASN A 223 -18.50 21.44 -20.55
C ASN A 223 -17.76 20.10 -20.36
N ILE A 224 -17.24 19.87 -19.15
CA ILE A 224 -16.60 18.60 -18.78
C ILE A 224 -17.63 17.58 -18.31
N PRO A 225 -17.37 16.27 -18.43
CA PRO A 225 -18.21 15.25 -17.81
C PRO A 225 -18.36 15.49 -16.29
N ASN A 226 -19.56 15.26 -15.76
CA ASN A 226 -19.87 15.41 -14.33
C ASN A 226 -19.33 14.20 -13.52
N VAL A 227 -18.00 14.05 -13.55
CA VAL A 227 -17.24 12.98 -12.91
C VAL A 227 -15.88 13.54 -12.51
N PHE A 228 -15.39 13.19 -11.32
CA PHE A 228 -13.98 13.36 -11.00
C PHE A 228 -13.45 12.12 -10.30
N SER A 229 -12.13 11.98 -10.22
CA SER A 229 -11.50 10.84 -9.58
C SER A 229 -10.21 11.24 -8.86
N MET A 230 -9.87 10.48 -7.83
CA MET A 230 -8.80 10.79 -6.90
C MET A 230 -7.91 9.59 -6.67
N GLN A 231 -6.60 9.81 -6.76
CA GLN A 231 -5.56 8.89 -6.30
C GLN A 231 -4.78 9.60 -5.20
N MET A 232 -4.76 9.04 -3.99
CA MET A 232 -4.03 9.58 -2.83
C MET A 232 -2.88 8.65 -2.49
N CYS A 233 -1.65 9.17 -2.38
CA CYS A 233 -0.43 8.36 -2.39
C CYS A 233 0.47 8.56 -1.17
N GLY A 234 -0.13 8.75 0.01
CA GLY A 234 0.56 9.01 1.28
C GLY A 234 0.84 7.77 2.13
N ALA A 235 0.38 6.59 1.69
CA ALA A 235 0.57 5.34 2.41
C ALA A 235 2.06 5.08 2.70
N GLY A 236 2.42 5.02 3.98
CA GLY A 236 3.79 4.74 4.44
C GLY A 236 4.75 5.94 4.41
N LEU A 237 4.28 7.16 4.10
CA LEU A 237 5.07 8.37 4.30
C LEU A 237 4.88 8.90 5.73
N PRO A 238 5.95 9.30 6.44
CA PRO A 238 5.82 9.97 7.72
C PRO A 238 5.05 11.28 7.55
N VAL A 239 4.06 11.54 8.42
CA VAL A 239 3.17 12.74 8.45
C VAL A 239 3.92 14.10 8.54
N ALA A 240 5.25 14.09 8.63
CA ALA A 240 6.07 15.29 8.73
C ALA A 240 7.27 15.34 7.75
N GLY A 241 7.35 14.44 6.76
CA GLY A 241 8.37 14.46 5.70
C GLY A 241 8.07 15.43 4.54
N SER A 242 9.10 15.82 3.78
CA SER A 242 9.02 16.81 2.69
C SER A 242 9.17 16.22 1.26
N GLY A 243 8.47 15.13 0.93
CA GLY A 243 8.50 14.48 -0.41
C GLY A 243 7.12 14.49 -1.10
N THR A 244 6.84 15.35 -2.10
CA THR A 244 7.20 15.37 -3.55
C THR A 244 6.38 14.48 -4.50
N ASN A 245 5.17 14.02 -4.14
CA ASN A 245 3.98 13.88 -5.03
C ASN A 245 2.86 13.19 -4.23
N GLY A 246 1.83 13.95 -3.84
CA GLY A 246 0.72 13.47 -3.00
C GLY A 246 -0.28 12.60 -3.76
N GLY A 247 -0.39 12.76 -5.08
CA GLY A 247 -1.27 11.97 -5.92
C GLY A 247 -1.92 12.81 -7.02
N SER A 248 -3.12 12.43 -7.46
CA SER A 248 -3.81 13.06 -8.59
C SER A 248 -5.29 13.30 -8.30
N LEU A 249 -5.79 14.47 -8.72
CA LEU A 249 -7.21 14.80 -8.84
C LEU A 249 -7.51 15.04 -10.32
N VAL A 250 -8.27 14.12 -10.90
CA VAL A 250 -8.66 14.15 -12.31
C VAL A 250 -10.09 14.68 -12.40
N LEU A 251 -10.25 15.87 -12.98
CA LEU A 251 -11.54 16.54 -13.15
C LEU A 251 -12.09 16.25 -14.54
N GLY A 252 -13.30 15.72 -14.63
CA GLY A 252 -13.97 15.38 -15.88
C GLY A 252 -13.77 13.94 -16.36
N GLY A 253 -13.14 13.06 -15.59
CA GLY A 253 -12.85 11.71 -16.09
C GLY A 253 -12.15 10.76 -15.13
N ILE A 254 -11.66 9.67 -15.74
CA ILE A 254 -10.99 8.54 -15.11
C ILE A 254 -9.71 8.30 -15.91
N GLU A 255 -8.56 8.21 -15.25
CA GLU A 255 -7.26 8.03 -15.87
C GLU A 255 -6.74 6.61 -15.64
N PRO A 256 -6.70 5.74 -16.68
CA PRO A 256 -6.36 4.32 -16.55
C PRO A 256 -4.98 4.03 -15.95
N SER A 257 -4.02 4.95 -16.10
CA SER A 257 -2.68 4.79 -15.53
C SER A 257 -2.65 4.85 -14.00
N LEU A 258 -3.71 5.36 -13.35
CA LEU A 258 -3.77 5.58 -11.90
C LEU A 258 -4.34 4.39 -11.11
N TYR A 259 -4.78 3.31 -11.77
CA TYR A 259 -5.33 2.13 -11.09
C TYR A 259 -4.93 0.81 -11.76
N LYS A 260 -5.18 -0.29 -11.05
CA LYS A 260 -5.01 -1.65 -11.56
C LYS A 260 -6.23 -2.50 -11.25
N GLY A 261 -6.46 -3.51 -12.09
CA GLY A 261 -7.61 -4.40 -11.98
C GLY A 261 -8.91 -3.71 -12.38
N ASP A 262 -10.03 -4.31 -11.96
CA ASP A 262 -11.37 -3.82 -12.30
C ASP A 262 -11.81 -2.68 -11.36
N ILE A 263 -12.64 -1.78 -11.90
CA ILE A 263 -13.36 -0.79 -11.10
C ILE A 263 -14.69 -1.41 -10.64
N TRP A 264 -14.94 -1.34 -9.34
CA TRP A 264 -16.22 -1.74 -8.74
C TRP A 264 -17.00 -0.53 -8.25
N TYR A 265 -18.27 -0.44 -8.62
CA TYR A 265 -19.11 0.72 -8.31
C TYR A 265 -20.14 0.40 -7.23
N THR A 266 -20.27 1.31 -6.27
CA THR A 266 -21.35 1.32 -5.29
C THR A 266 -22.28 2.52 -5.53
N PRO A 267 -23.62 2.36 -5.45
CA PRO A 267 -24.54 3.47 -5.65
C PRO A 267 -24.39 4.57 -4.59
N ILE A 268 -24.55 5.83 -5.00
CA ILE A 268 -24.75 6.95 -4.09
C ILE A 268 -26.21 6.92 -3.62
N LYS A 269 -26.41 6.85 -2.30
CA LYS A 269 -27.74 6.72 -1.68
C LYS A 269 -28.52 8.02 -1.71
N GLU A 270 -27.85 9.13 -1.45
CA GLU A 270 -28.42 10.48 -1.43
C GLU A 270 -27.35 11.50 -1.84
N GLU A 271 -27.75 12.55 -2.58
CA GLU A 271 -26.86 13.55 -3.18
C GLU A 271 -26.70 14.76 -2.26
N TRP A 272 -25.96 14.56 -1.17
CA TRP A 272 -25.59 15.58 -0.19
C TRP A 272 -24.10 15.43 0.13
N TYR A 273 -23.75 14.39 0.89
CA TYR A 273 -22.43 13.77 0.89
C TYR A 273 -22.31 12.74 -0.25
N TYR A 274 -21.12 12.19 -0.44
CA TYR A 274 -20.96 10.90 -1.15
C TYR A 274 -21.36 9.74 -0.26
N GLN A 275 -22.66 9.65 0.04
CA GLN A 275 -23.20 8.62 0.92
C GLN A 275 -23.32 7.28 0.18
N ILE A 276 -22.76 6.23 0.76
CA ILE A 276 -22.77 4.86 0.24
C ILE A 276 -23.42 3.92 1.26
N GLU A 277 -23.60 2.65 0.90
CA GLU A 277 -24.18 1.64 1.79
C GLU A 277 -23.18 0.52 2.10
N ILE A 278 -22.87 0.37 3.39
CA ILE A 278 -21.98 -0.66 3.91
C ILE A 278 -22.79 -1.85 4.41
N LEU A 279 -22.49 -3.04 3.92
CA LEU A 279 -23.25 -4.25 4.22
C LEU A 279 -22.60 -5.11 5.31
N LYS A 280 -21.27 -5.12 5.35
CA LYS A 280 -20.50 -6.00 6.24
C LYS A 280 -19.08 -5.46 6.44
N LEU A 281 -18.57 -5.58 7.66
CA LEU A 281 -17.14 -5.45 7.96
C LEU A 281 -16.56 -6.82 8.32
N GLU A 282 -15.34 -7.08 7.85
CA GLU A 282 -14.54 -8.25 8.23
C GLU A 282 -13.17 -7.82 8.76
N ILE A 283 -12.73 -8.44 9.87
CA ILE A 283 -11.42 -8.25 10.47
C ILE A 283 -10.69 -9.60 10.43
N GLY A 284 -9.54 -9.66 9.75
CA GLY A 284 -8.80 -10.92 9.61
C GLY A 284 -9.58 -12.02 8.88
N GLY A 285 -10.57 -11.65 8.06
CA GLY A 285 -11.48 -12.58 7.37
C GLY A 285 -12.70 -13.03 8.18
N GLN A 286 -12.84 -12.57 9.44
CA GLN A 286 -14.00 -12.87 10.29
C GLN A 286 -15.00 -11.70 10.26
N SER A 287 -16.28 -12.00 10.07
CA SER A 287 -17.33 -10.96 10.10
C SER A 287 -17.57 -10.46 11.53
N LEU A 288 -17.83 -9.16 11.67
CA LEU A 288 -18.22 -8.58 12.97
C LEU A 288 -19.61 -9.03 13.45
N ASN A 289 -20.44 -9.61 12.59
CA ASN A 289 -21.79 -10.09 12.91
C ASN A 289 -22.71 -9.02 13.54
N LEU A 290 -22.47 -7.73 13.28
CA LEU A 290 -23.39 -6.65 13.63
C LEU A 290 -24.48 -6.50 12.57
N ASP A 291 -25.64 -5.99 12.97
CA ASP A 291 -26.68 -5.56 12.04
C ASP A 291 -26.09 -4.50 11.09
N CYS A 292 -26.31 -4.66 9.78
CA CYS A 292 -25.73 -3.75 8.79
C CYS A 292 -26.21 -2.31 8.95
N ARG A 293 -27.36 -2.08 9.60
CA ARG A 293 -27.85 -0.74 9.94
C ARG A 293 -26.90 0.00 10.89
N GLU A 294 -26.13 -0.70 11.71
CA GLU A 294 -25.15 -0.10 12.63
C GLU A 294 -23.99 0.55 11.86
N TYR A 295 -23.57 -0.03 10.72
CA TYR A 295 -22.52 0.54 9.88
C TYR A 295 -22.96 1.82 9.17
N ASN A 296 -24.27 2.01 9.02
CA ASN A 296 -24.87 3.12 8.30
C ASN A 296 -25.75 3.99 9.22
N ALA A 297 -25.57 3.90 10.54
CA ALA A 297 -26.29 4.73 11.50
C ALA A 297 -26.06 6.20 11.12
N ASP A 298 -27.15 6.96 10.88
CA ASP A 298 -27.19 8.26 10.19
C ASP A 298 -26.68 8.21 8.73
N LYS A 299 -25.38 7.92 8.52
CA LYS A 299 -24.74 7.92 7.21
C LYS A 299 -23.39 7.20 7.20
N ALA A 300 -23.05 6.66 6.03
CA ALA A 300 -21.71 6.20 5.68
C ALA A 300 -21.23 6.99 4.45
N ILE A 301 -20.11 7.71 4.55
CA ILE A 301 -19.66 8.67 3.52
C ILE A 301 -18.20 8.43 3.11
N VAL A 302 -17.84 8.90 1.91
CA VAL A 302 -16.45 8.96 1.41
C VAL A 302 -15.96 10.40 1.46
N ASP A 303 -14.95 10.65 2.29
CA ASP A 303 -14.53 12.00 2.69
C ASP A 303 -13.01 12.15 2.69
N SER A 304 -12.46 12.82 1.67
CA SER A 304 -11.03 13.11 1.58
C SER A 304 -10.53 14.16 2.59
N GLY A 305 -11.43 14.98 3.15
CA GLY A 305 -11.11 16.00 4.15
C GLY A 305 -10.95 15.43 5.56
N THR A 306 -11.51 14.24 5.82
CA THR A 306 -11.28 13.50 7.07
C THR A 306 -10.06 12.60 6.95
N THR A 307 -9.10 12.71 7.88
CA THR A 307 -7.92 11.84 7.89
C THR A 307 -8.24 10.37 8.10
N LEU A 308 -8.87 10.02 9.23
CA LEU A 308 -8.97 8.66 9.74
C LEU A 308 -10.23 7.93 9.23
N LEU A 309 -10.23 6.59 9.30
CA LEU A 309 -11.47 5.84 9.24
C LEU A 309 -12.28 6.12 10.50
N ARG A 310 -13.43 6.77 10.39
CA ARG A 310 -14.28 7.03 11.55
C ARG A 310 -15.45 6.05 11.57
N LEU A 311 -15.72 5.47 12.73
CA LEU A 311 -16.76 4.44 12.88
C LEU A 311 -17.77 4.87 13.97
N PRO A 312 -19.07 4.61 13.81
CA PRO A 312 -20.04 4.76 14.90
C PRO A 312 -19.56 4.01 16.15
N GLN A 313 -19.77 4.57 17.35
CA GLN A 313 -19.18 4.05 18.59
C GLN A 313 -19.30 2.53 18.74
N LYS A 314 -20.49 1.96 18.54
CA LYS A 314 -20.73 0.50 18.63
C LYS A 314 -19.90 -0.31 17.62
N VAL A 315 -19.72 0.22 16.41
CA VAL A 315 -18.91 -0.41 15.36
C VAL A 315 -17.42 -0.26 15.69
N PHE A 316 -17.01 0.91 16.19
CA PHE A 316 -15.64 1.18 16.63
C PHE A 316 -15.20 0.18 17.71
N ASP A 317 -16.02 0.02 18.77
CA ASP A 317 -15.72 -0.90 19.87
C ASP A 317 -15.57 -2.35 19.37
N ALA A 318 -16.48 -2.80 18.50
CA ALA A 318 -16.43 -4.13 17.90
C ALA A 318 -15.20 -4.33 16.98
N VAL A 319 -14.82 -3.29 16.22
CA VAL A 319 -13.60 -3.31 15.40
C VAL A 319 -12.36 -3.38 16.28
N VAL A 320 -12.26 -2.57 17.33
CA VAL A 320 -11.12 -2.60 18.26
C VAL A 320 -11.00 -3.98 18.92
N GLU A 321 -12.10 -4.54 19.42
CA GLU A 321 -12.10 -5.88 20.02
C GLU A 321 -11.66 -6.97 19.03
N ALA A 322 -12.17 -6.92 17.80
CA ALA A 322 -11.81 -7.88 16.75
C ALA A 322 -10.36 -7.71 16.28
N VAL A 323 -9.86 -6.47 16.17
CA VAL A 323 -8.46 -6.18 15.81
C VAL A 323 -7.52 -6.63 16.92
N ALA A 324 -7.83 -6.35 18.18
CA ALA A 324 -7.04 -6.79 19.33
C ALA A 324 -6.95 -8.34 19.38
N ARG A 325 -8.09 -9.04 19.18
CA ARG A 325 -8.14 -10.51 19.18
C ARG A 325 -7.39 -11.14 18.00
N ALA A 326 -7.43 -10.51 16.83
CA ALA A 326 -6.76 -11.01 15.63
C ALA A 326 -5.30 -10.54 15.53
N SER A 327 -4.88 -9.58 16.35
CA SER A 327 -3.51 -9.12 16.40
C SER A 327 -2.61 -10.15 17.07
N LEU A 328 -1.36 -10.20 16.62
CA LEU A 328 -0.31 -11.04 17.21
C LEU A 328 0.37 -10.35 18.41
N ILE A 329 -0.06 -9.13 18.74
CA ILE A 329 0.39 -8.37 19.91
C ILE A 329 -0.53 -8.73 21.10
N PRO A 330 0.04 -9.17 22.24
CA PRO A 330 -0.75 -9.73 23.33
C PRO A 330 -1.62 -8.69 24.06
N GLU A 331 -1.14 -7.47 24.22
CA GLU A 331 -1.87 -6.40 24.90
C GLU A 331 -1.57 -5.05 24.24
N PHE A 332 -2.60 -4.21 24.19
CA PHE A 332 -2.50 -2.81 23.78
C PHE A 332 -3.00 -1.94 24.93
N SER A 333 -2.40 -0.77 25.11
CA SER A 333 -2.98 0.22 26.02
C SER A 333 -4.26 0.80 25.41
N ASP A 334 -5.24 1.10 26.25
CA ASP A 334 -6.46 1.81 25.82
C ASP A 334 -6.13 3.16 25.15
N GLY A 335 -5.00 3.75 25.54
CA GLY A 335 -4.48 4.96 24.93
C GLY A 335 -4.14 4.82 23.45
N PHE A 336 -3.67 3.65 23.01
CA PHE A 336 -3.37 3.39 21.60
C PHE A 336 -4.64 3.39 20.74
N TRP A 337 -5.68 2.69 21.20
CA TRP A 337 -6.96 2.61 20.48
C TRP A 337 -7.67 3.95 20.39
N THR A 338 -7.61 4.74 21.46
CA THR A 338 -8.18 6.10 21.48
C THR A 338 -7.35 7.13 20.71
N GLY A 339 -6.14 6.75 20.26
CA GLY A 339 -5.20 7.66 19.59
C GLY A 339 -4.52 8.67 20.53
N SER A 340 -4.70 8.54 21.85
CA SER A 340 -4.05 9.40 22.85
C SER A 340 -2.58 9.00 23.10
N GLN A 341 -2.21 7.77 22.76
CA GLN A 341 -0.87 7.22 22.86
C GLN A 341 -0.38 6.64 21.52
N LEU A 342 0.93 6.66 21.32
CA LEU A 342 1.60 6.04 20.18
C LEU A 342 2.25 4.74 20.63
N ALA A 343 2.30 3.76 19.74
CA ALA A 343 3.08 2.55 19.95
C ALA A 343 4.37 2.65 19.11
N CYS A 344 5.53 2.32 19.67
CA CYS A 344 6.82 2.54 18.99
C CYS A 344 7.62 1.26 18.86
N TRP A 345 8.22 1.07 17.69
CA TRP A 345 9.09 -0.06 17.34
C TRP A 345 10.47 0.45 16.97
N THR A 346 11.50 -0.39 17.12
CA THR A 346 12.84 -0.06 16.62
C THR A 346 12.82 0.05 15.09
N ASN A 347 13.61 0.95 14.51
CA ASN A 347 13.61 1.23 13.05
C ASN A 347 13.86 -0.01 12.14
N SER A 348 14.34 -1.13 12.69
CA SER A 348 14.52 -2.39 11.95
C SER A 348 13.25 -3.24 11.83
N GLU A 349 12.17 -2.90 12.54
CA GLU A 349 10.93 -3.66 12.59
C GLU A 349 9.73 -2.78 12.24
N THR A 350 8.75 -3.36 11.53
CA THR A 350 7.47 -2.68 11.25
C THR A 350 6.33 -3.46 11.89
N PRO A 351 5.32 -2.77 12.45
CA PRO A 351 4.26 -3.43 13.19
C PRO A 351 3.24 -4.14 12.28
N TRP A 352 3.23 -3.84 10.98
CA TRP A 352 2.13 -4.18 10.07
C TRP A 352 1.85 -5.67 9.96
N SER A 353 2.84 -6.56 10.09
CA SER A 353 2.61 -8.01 10.04
C SER A 353 1.86 -8.55 11.27
N TYR A 354 1.80 -7.78 12.36
CA TYR A 354 1.09 -8.18 13.58
C TYR A 354 -0.39 -7.78 13.60
N PHE A 355 -0.86 -7.06 12.57
CA PHE A 355 -2.20 -6.51 12.51
C PHE A 355 -3.02 -7.15 11.38
N PRO A 356 -4.33 -7.37 11.57
CA PRO A 356 -5.18 -8.01 10.57
C PRO A 356 -5.49 -7.12 9.36
N LYS A 357 -5.96 -7.69 8.26
CA LYS A 357 -6.60 -6.91 7.19
C LYS A 357 -8.02 -6.54 7.61
N ILE A 358 -8.52 -5.39 7.14
CA ILE A 358 -9.91 -4.95 7.35
C ILE A 358 -10.60 -4.89 5.99
N SER A 359 -11.74 -5.55 5.84
CA SER A 359 -12.54 -5.50 4.60
C SER A 359 -13.90 -4.86 4.85
N ILE A 360 -14.27 -3.92 3.98
CA ILE A 360 -15.55 -3.22 3.99
C ILE A 360 -16.32 -3.67 2.75
N TYR A 361 -17.47 -4.29 2.95
CA TYR A 361 -18.35 -4.73 1.87
C TYR A 361 -19.34 -3.63 1.54
N LEU A 362 -19.38 -3.27 0.26
CA LEU A 362 -20.23 -2.25 -0.30
C LEU A 362 -21.27 -2.90 -1.21
N ARG A 363 -22.48 -2.35 -1.23
CA ARG A 363 -23.50 -2.78 -2.20
C ARG A 363 -23.03 -2.47 -3.62
N ASP A 364 -23.15 -3.45 -4.52
CA ASP A 364 -22.88 -3.28 -5.95
C ASP A 364 -24.06 -2.55 -6.63
N GLU A 365 -23.87 -2.04 -7.85
CA GLU A 365 -24.97 -1.49 -8.66
C GLU A 365 -26.08 -2.53 -8.88
N ASN A 366 -25.69 -3.81 -9.01
CA ASN A 366 -26.64 -4.89 -8.87
C ASN A 366 -26.98 -5.09 -7.39
N SER A 367 -28.22 -4.77 -7.01
CA SER A 367 -28.71 -4.81 -5.63
C SER A 367 -28.58 -6.18 -4.94
N SER A 368 -28.47 -7.27 -5.71
CA SER A 368 -28.27 -8.64 -5.20
C SER A 368 -26.81 -9.01 -5.00
N ARG A 369 -25.87 -8.12 -5.32
CA ARG A 369 -24.43 -8.35 -5.23
C ARG A 369 -23.78 -7.34 -4.29
N SER A 370 -22.58 -7.70 -3.85
CA SER A 370 -21.69 -6.81 -3.13
C SER A 370 -20.26 -7.09 -3.55
N PHE A 371 -19.40 -6.11 -3.37
CA PHE A 371 -17.95 -6.26 -3.49
C PHE A 371 -17.31 -5.77 -2.20
N ARG A 372 -16.02 -6.07 -2.01
CA ARG A 372 -15.28 -5.63 -0.83
C ARG A 372 -14.06 -4.82 -1.23
N ILE A 373 -13.81 -3.78 -0.47
CA ILE A 373 -12.52 -3.10 -0.44
C ILE A 373 -11.78 -3.57 0.81
N THR A 374 -10.50 -3.95 0.66
CA THR A 374 -9.69 -4.47 1.77
C THR A 374 -8.51 -3.55 2.02
N ILE A 375 -8.45 -2.94 3.20
CA ILE A 375 -7.30 -2.16 3.64
C ILE A 375 -6.30 -3.02 4.41
N LEU A 376 -5.03 -2.72 4.20
CA LEU A 376 -3.92 -3.36 4.90
C LEU A 376 -3.53 -2.54 6.16
N PRO A 377 -2.82 -3.14 7.14
CA PRO A 377 -2.31 -2.44 8.31
C PRO A 377 -1.50 -1.18 8.01
N GLN A 378 -0.82 -1.11 6.87
CA GLN A 378 -0.08 0.08 6.42
C GLN A 378 -0.94 1.35 6.37
N LEU A 379 -2.24 1.20 6.15
CA LEU A 379 -3.17 2.32 6.02
C LEU A 379 -3.76 2.76 7.37
N TYR A 380 -3.98 1.81 8.29
CA TYR A 380 -4.62 2.09 9.58
C TYR A 380 -3.67 1.97 10.78
N ILE A 381 -2.40 1.65 10.58
CA ILE A 381 -1.32 1.72 11.57
C ILE A 381 -0.28 2.68 11.00
N GLN A 382 -0.50 3.96 11.30
CA GLN A 382 0.14 5.06 10.56
C GLN A 382 1.44 5.50 11.22
N PRO A 383 2.54 5.64 10.47
CA PRO A 383 3.80 6.14 11.01
C PRO A 383 3.67 7.61 11.41
N MET A 384 4.15 7.90 12.61
CA MET A 384 4.34 9.23 13.18
C MET A 384 5.84 9.44 13.35
N MET A 385 6.37 10.61 13.00
CA MET A 385 7.81 10.86 13.13
C MET A 385 8.28 10.62 14.57
N GLY A 386 9.39 9.88 14.67
CA GLY A 386 9.83 9.17 15.87
C GLY A 386 10.18 10.05 17.07
N ALA A 387 9.90 9.52 18.25
CA ALA A 387 10.51 9.96 19.50
C ALA A 387 11.97 9.48 19.54
N GLY A 388 12.87 10.24 18.89
CA GLY A 388 14.32 9.98 18.90
C GLY A 388 14.85 9.13 17.72
N LEU A 389 16.18 9.05 17.60
CA LEU A 389 16.89 8.57 16.41
C LEU A 389 16.70 7.07 16.06
N ASN A 390 16.15 6.26 16.97
CA ASN A 390 16.15 4.79 16.85
C ASN A 390 14.77 4.11 16.83
N TYR A 391 13.68 4.87 16.98
CA TYR A 391 12.33 4.32 17.02
C TYR A 391 11.40 5.00 16.03
N GLU A 392 10.55 4.20 15.40
CA GLU A 392 9.41 4.68 14.63
C GLU A 392 8.14 4.42 15.44
N CYS A 393 7.33 5.47 15.59
CA CYS A 393 6.11 5.42 16.37
C CYS A 393 4.91 5.39 15.44
N TYR A 394 3.84 4.74 15.86
CA TYR A 394 2.65 4.52 15.05
C TYR A 394 1.41 4.87 15.86
N ARG A 395 0.43 5.46 15.19
CA ARG A 395 -0.91 5.71 15.74
C ARG A 395 -1.93 4.75 15.14
N PHE A 396 -3.01 4.50 15.88
CA PHE A 396 -4.16 3.80 15.36
C PHE A 396 -4.96 4.74 14.43
N GLY A 397 -5.13 4.29 13.19
CA GLY A 397 -5.69 5.03 12.05
C GLY A 397 -7.22 5.00 11.97
N ILE A 398 -7.88 4.61 13.06
CA ILE A 398 -9.33 4.46 13.18
C ILE A 398 -9.77 5.20 14.44
N SER A 399 -10.87 5.94 14.38
CA SER A 399 -11.39 6.70 15.53
C SER A 399 -12.91 6.56 15.68
N PRO A 400 -13.44 6.78 16.90
CA PRO A 400 -14.87 6.77 17.11
C PRO A 400 -15.55 8.00 16.50
N SER A 401 -16.83 7.81 16.20
CA SER A 401 -17.76 8.81 15.71
C SER A 401 -19.07 8.65 16.45
N THR A 402 -19.75 9.76 16.72
CA THR A 402 -21.02 9.77 17.44
C THR A 402 -22.08 8.97 16.71
N ASN A 403 -22.15 9.12 15.39
CA ASN A 403 -23.24 8.56 14.59
C ASN A 403 -22.94 8.59 13.09
N ALA A 404 -21.69 8.54 12.62
CA ALA A 404 -21.43 8.47 11.18
C ALA A 404 -20.20 7.61 10.89
N LEU A 405 -20.27 6.82 9.82
CA LEU A 405 -19.10 6.13 9.28
C LEU A 405 -18.46 7.00 8.20
N VAL A 406 -17.18 7.30 8.35
CA VAL A 406 -16.43 8.15 7.42
C VAL A 406 -15.25 7.37 6.86
N ILE A 407 -15.32 7.04 5.57
CA ILE A 407 -14.19 6.51 4.81
C ILE A 407 -13.26 7.69 4.51
N GLY A 408 -12.29 7.90 5.40
CA GLY A 408 -11.32 8.98 5.33
C GLY A 408 -10.14 8.72 4.38
N ALA A 409 -9.22 9.68 4.35
CA ALA A 409 -8.00 9.66 3.56
C ALA A 409 -7.18 8.38 3.75
N THR A 410 -7.07 7.83 4.96
CA THR A 410 -6.32 6.59 5.21
C THR A 410 -6.87 5.40 4.42
N VAL A 411 -8.19 5.31 4.25
CA VAL A 411 -8.77 4.25 3.42
C VAL A 411 -8.61 4.59 1.96
N MET A 412 -8.87 5.85 1.57
CA MET A 412 -8.76 6.30 0.19
C MET A 412 -7.34 6.17 -0.37
N GLU A 413 -6.29 6.29 0.45
CA GLU A 413 -4.89 6.04 0.07
C GLU A 413 -4.65 4.61 -0.47
N GLY A 414 -5.51 3.66 -0.13
CA GLY A 414 -5.46 2.28 -0.66
C GLY A 414 -6.02 2.12 -2.07
N PHE A 415 -6.77 3.10 -2.56
CA PHE A 415 -7.62 2.95 -3.75
C PHE A 415 -7.52 4.14 -4.70
N TYR A 416 -7.86 3.89 -5.95
CA TYR A 416 -8.27 4.94 -6.86
C TYR A 416 -9.79 5.07 -6.76
N VAL A 417 -10.26 6.26 -6.38
CA VAL A 417 -11.66 6.51 -6.04
C VAL A 417 -12.28 7.40 -7.11
N ILE A 418 -13.43 6.99 -7.65
CA ILE A 418 -14.11 7.68 -8.75
C ILE A 418 -15.45 8.18 -8.23
N PHE A 419 -15.70 9.48 -8.34
CA PHE A 419 -16.93 10.14 -7.96
C PHE A 419 -17.74 10.42 -9.25
N ASP A 420 -18.49 9.41 -9.68
CA ASP A 420 -19.32 9.46 -10.89
C ASP A 420 -20.69 10.03 -10.55
N ARG A 421 -20.75 11.37 -10.40
CA ARG A 421 -21.96 12.13 -10.09
C ARG A 421 -23.00 11.97 -11.21
N ALA A 422 -22.57 11.94 -12.47
CA ALA A 422 -23.42 11.71 -13.64
C ALA A 422 -24.26 10.42 -13.54
N ARG A 423 -23.69 9.35 -12.97
CA ARG A 423 -24.37 8.06 -12.80
C ARG A 423 -24.68 7.72 -11.34
N LYS A 424 -24.56 8.70 -10.43
CA LYS A 424 -24.88 8.57 -9.00
C LYS A 424 -24.21 7.37 -8.34
N ARG A 425 -22.89 7.23 -8.51
CA ARG A 425 -22.13 6.08 -7.99
C ARG A 425 -20.69 6.45 -7.64
N VAL A 426 -20.10 5.70 -6.72
CA VAL A 426 -18.69 5.81 -6.33
C VAL A 426 -17.96 4.53 -6.76
N GLY A 427 -16.88 4.68 -7.53
CA GLY A 427 -16.04 3.58 -8.00
C GLY A 427 -14.79 3.41 -7.15
N PHE A 428 -14.37 2.17 -6.93
CA PHE A 428 -13.12 1.80 -6.25
C PHE A 428 -12.32 0.83 -7.13
N ALA A 429 -11.02 1.11 -7.27
CA ALA A 429 -10.05 0.22 -7.88
C ALA A 429 -8.73 0.22 -7.09
N ALA A 430 -7.90 -0.80 -7.25
CA ALA A 430 -6.63 -0.88 -6.53
C ALA A 430 -5.67 0.21 -7.01
N SER A 431 -5.10 0.98 -6.07
CA SER A 431 -4.12 2.01 -6.42
C SER A 431 -2.70 1.42 -6.49
N PRO A 432 -1.93 1.65 -7.57
CA PRO A 432 -0.54 1.23 -7.66
C PRO A 432 0.36 2.00 -6.69
N CYS A 433 -0.07 3.17 -6.19
CA CYS A 433 0.72 3.93 -5.23
C CYS A 433 0.55 3.47 -3.78
N ALA A 434 -0.42 2.59 -3.50
CA ALA A 434 -0.65 1.99 -2.18
C ALA A 434 0.30 0.80 -1.85
N GLY A 435 1.25 0.48 -2.74
CA GLY A 435 2.19 -0.63 -2.58
C GLY A 435 3.61 -0.19 -2.18
N PRO A 436 4.42 -1.09 -1.58
CA PRO A 436 5.80 -0.80 -1.16
C PRO A 436 6.79 -0.53 -2.32
N LEU A 437 6.31 -0.46 -3.56
CA LEU A 437 7.13 -0.27 -4.75
C LEU A 437 7.74 1.14 -4.89
N LYS A 438 7.21 2.17 -4.21
CA LYS A 438 7.79 3.53 -4.29
C LYS A 438 9.14 3.65 -3.58
N VAL A 439 9.45 2.79 -2.60
CA VAL A 439 10.76 2.79 -1.92
C VAL A 439 11.87 2.38 -2.90
N VAL A 440 11.60 1.47 -3.83
CA VAL A 440 12.58 1.02 -4.84
C VAL A 440 12.92 2.13 -5.82
N PHE A 441 11.93 2.92 -6.26
CA PHE A 441 12.15 4.05 -7.18
C PHE A 441 12.86 5.23 -6.51
N LEU A 442 12.58 5.53 -5.23
CA LEU A 442 13.27 6.56 -4.47
C LEU A 442 14.73 6.19 -4.20
N VAL A 443 15.04 4.92 -3.93
CA VAL A 443 16.41 4.45 -3.76
C VAL A 443 17.17 4.48 -5.09
N LEU A 444 16.55 4.09 -6.21
CA LEU A 444 17.17 4.20 -7.55
C LEU A 444 17.42 5.66 -7.95
N ALA A 445 16.46 6.57 -7.73
CA ALA A 445 16.63 7.99 -8.02
C ALA A 445 17.66 8.64 -7.10
N SER A 446 17.72 8.23 -5.82
CA SER A 446 18.73 8.69 -4.87
C SER A 446 20.12 8.16 -5.20
N LEU A 447 20.25 6.91 -5.66
CA LEU A 447 21.51 6.34 -6.15
C LEU A 447 21.96 7.02 -7.46
N CYS A 448 21.03 7.34 -8.36
CA CYS A 448 21.33 8.11 -9.57
C CYS A 448 21.75 9.55 -9.23
N ALA A 449 21.06 10.22 -8.29
CA ALA A 449 21.45 11.55 -7.84
C ALA A 449 22.78 11.55 -7.07
N TRP A 450 23.06 10.50 -6.29
CA TRP A 450 24.33 10.32 -5.60
C TRP A 450 25.46 10.05 -6.60
N TYR A 451 25.22 9.25 -7.64
CA TYR A 451 26.17 9.00 -8.72
C TYR A 451 26.42 10.25 -9.58
N SER A 452 25.39 11.05 -9.88
CA SER A 452 25.51 12.33 -10.58
C SER A 452 26.19 13.40 -9.72
N GLY A 453 25.93 13.43 -8.41
CA GLY A 453 26.61 14.31 -7.46
C GLY A 453 28.07 13.93 -7.25
N TYR A 454 28.40 12.63 -7.24
CA TYR A 454 29.76 12.13 -7.23
C TYR A 454 30.53 12.54 -8.49
N LEU A 455 29.88 12.48 -9.67
CA LEU A 455 30.46 12.95 -10.94
C LEU A 455 30.68 14.48 -10.97
N LEU A 456 29.85 15.26 -10.27
CA LEU A 456 29.99 16.72 -10.18
C LEU A 456 31.03 17.16 -9.13
N ALA A 457 31.24 16.35 -8.09
CA ALA A 457 32.22 16.62 -7.03
C ALA A 457 33.68 16.44 -7.49
N GLU A 458 33.93 15.75 -8.61
CA GLU A 458 35.27 15.70 -9.24
C GLU A 458 35.67 17.01 -9.94
N LEU A 459 34.78 18.00 -10.06
CA LEU A 459 34.99 19.23 -10.83
C LEU A 459 35.12 20.52 -10.00
N ILE A 460 35.11 20.47 -8.67
CA ILE A 460 35.23 21.68 -7.81
C ILE A 460 36.12 21.37 -6.59
N PRO A 461 37.13 22.20 -6.22
CA PRO A 461 37.99 21.95 -5.07
C PRO A 461 37.30 22.20 -3.73
N ASP A 462 37.66 21.38 -2.74
CA ASP A 462 37.13 21.36 -1.37
C ASP A 462 37.42 22.63 -0.55
N ALA A 463 36.39 23.13 0.12
CA ALA A 463 36.52 23.93 1.35
C ALA A 463 35.54 23.39 2.41
N PRO A 464 35.92 23.35 3.70
CA PRO A 464 35.18 22.60 4.70
C PRO A 464 34.06 23.47 5.31
N LEU A 465 32.83 22.98 5.28
CA LEU A 465 31.72 23.56 6.04
C LEU A 465 31.34 22.64 7.20
N SER A 466 32.04 22.83 8.32
CA SER A 466 31.57 22.46 9.64
C SER A 466 30.59 23.52 10.14
N SER A 467 29.29 23.20 10.21
CA SER A 467 28.33 23.71 11.22
C SER A 467 26.89 23.40 10.80
N ALA A 468 26.40 22.22 11.17
CA ALA A 468 24.97 21.93 11.17
C ALA A 468 24.64 20.92 12.28
N ALA A 469 25.09 21.21 13.49
CA ALA A 469 24.79 20.42 14.67
C ALA A 469 24.56 21.34 15.87
N TYR A 470 23.55 22.21 15.79
CA TYR A 470 23.00 22.88 16.98
C TYR A 470 21.55 23.28 16.73
N SER A 471 20.64 22.51 17.32
CA SER A 471 19.30 22.87 17.84
C SER A 471 18.24 21.83 17.51
N ILE A 472 18.20 20.74 18.27
CA ILE A 472 16.93 20.12 18.70
C ILE A 472 17.15 19.59 20.12
N HIS A 473 17.25 20.50 21.08
CA HIS A 473 16.85 20.19 22.46
C HIS A 473 15.44 20.75 22.64
N SER A 474 14.59 19.98 23.34
CA SER A 474 13.21 20.29 23.78
C SER A 474 12.04 19.77 22.92
N ILE A 475 11.93 18.44 22.77
CA ILE A 475 10.60 17.78 22.72
C ILE A 475 10.72 16.47 23.50
N GLY A 476 10.87 16.60 24.81
CA GLY A 476 10.84 15.46 25.72
C GLY A 476 9.86 15.78 26.83
N GLU A 477 8.59 15.42 26.64
CA GLU A 477 7.63 15.20 27.74
C GLU A 477 6.35 14.50 27.23
N ARG A 478 6.47 13.21 26.91
CA ARG A 478 5.41 12.20 27.13
C ARG A 478 6.08 10.89 27.56
N PRO A 479 5.52 10.14 28.52
CA PRO A 479 6.18 8.95 29.06
C PRO A 479 6.27 7.86 27.99
N VAL A 480 7.50 7.46 27.66
CA VAL A 480 7.81 6.32 26.79
C VAL A 480 7.89 5.07 27.66
N LEU A 481 6.95 4.15 27.51
CA LEU A 481 7.04 2.81 28.10
C LEU A 481 7.48 1.82 27.00
N LYS A 482 8.55 1.06 27.30
CA LYS A 482 8.98 -0.07 26.48
C LYS A 482 7.99 -1.20 26.66
N ALA A 483 7.44 -1.72 25.56
CA ALA A 483 6.58 -2.89 25.60
C ALA A 483 7.35 -4.14 26.09
N PRO A 484 6.72 -5.01 26.90
CA PRO A 484 7.31 -6.29 27.26
C PRO A 484 7.43 -7.19 26.02
N VAL A 485 8.46 -8.03 26.01
CA VAL A 485 8.72 -8.99 24.91
C VAL A 485 7.46 -9.86 24.69
N PRO A 486 6.97 -10.05 23.45
CA PRO A 486 5.81 -10.88 23.18
C PRO A 486 5.98 -12.28 23.77
N LYS A 487 4.94 -12.80 24.43
CA LYS A 487 4.92 -14.17 24.94
C LYS A 487 4.76 -15.12 23.74
N ARG A 488 5.85 -15.37 23.03
CA ARG A 488 5.89 -16.31 21.90
C ARG A 488 5.52 -17.70 22.40
N GLN A 489 4.68 -18.41 21.65
CA GLN A 489 4.36 -19.81 21.94
C GLN A 489 5.53 -20.69 21.50
N LYS A 490 5.47 -21.97 21.84
CA LYS A 490 6.56 -22.91 21.60
C LYS A 490 7.10 -22.85 20.17
N CYS A 491 8.40 -22.67 20.02
CA CYS A 491 9.11 -22.53 18.74
C CYS A 491 8.72 -21.33 17.88
N ASP A 492 8.44 -20.19 18.52
CA ASP A 492 8.01 -18.96 17.85
C ASP A 492 6.73 -19.17 17.03
N HIS A 493 5.86 -20.09 17.46
CA HIS A 493 4.57 -20.32 16.81
C HIS A 493 3.61 -19.17 17.07
N TRP A 494 2.79 -18.87 16.04
CA TRP A 494 1.77 -17.83 16.12
C TRP A 494 0.53 -18.27 16.91
N THR A 495 0.18 -19.57 16.84
CA THR A 495 -0.91 -20.18 17.60
C THR A 495 -0.37 -21.26 18.51
N PRO A 496 -0.85 -21.39 19.75
CA PRO A 496 -0.43 -22.47 20.63
C PRO A 496 -0.86 -23.81 20.04
N CYS A 497 0.07 -24.75 19.97
CA CYS A 497 -0.25 -26.13 19.65
C CYS A 497 -1.17 -26.73 20.74
N PRO A 498 -2.16 -27.56 20.37
CA PRO A 498 -2.96 -28.30 21.34
C PRO A 498 -2.08 -29.09 22.32
N SER A 499 -2.53 -29.26 23.57
CA SER A 499 -1.72 -29.87 24.64
C SER A 499 -1.27 -31.31 24.34
N ASP A 500 -2.03 -32.01 23.52
CA ASP A 500 -1.81 -33.37 23.00
C ASP A 500 -0.92 -33.39 21.74
N THR A 501 -0.20 -32.31 21.43
CA THR A 501 0.69 -32.22 20.27
C THR A 501 2.05 -31.65 20.65
N TYR A 502 3.05 -31.83 19.78
CA TYR A 502 4.37 -31.22 19.84
C TYR A 502 4.50 -30.11 18.79
N ALA A 503 4.95 -28.92 19.19
CA ALA A 503 5.29 -27.82 18.31
C ALA A 503 6.67 -28.01 17.69
N TYR A 504 6.79 -27.81 16.38
CA TYR A 504 8.08 -27.78 15.69
C TYR A 504 8.17 -26.64 14.68
N ARG A 505 9.38 -26.18 14.41
CA ARG A 505 9.66 -25.21 13.35
C ARG A 505 11.01 -25.50 12.69
N LEU A 506 10.99 -25.71 11.39
CA LEU A 506 12.18 -25.91 10.56
C LEU A 506 12.36 -24.70 9.65
N LEU A 507 13.57 -24.17 9.59
CA LEU A 507 13.95 -23.06 8.72
C LEU A 507 15.25 -23.43 8.01
N SER A 508 15.24 -23.41 6.68
CA SER A 508 16.46 -23.57 5.89
C SER A 508 17.36 -22.33 6.01
N GLY A 509 18.61 -22.49 5.61
CA GLY A 509 19.47 -21.37 5.32
C GLY A 509 19.08 -20.59 4.07
N GLY A 510 19.50 -19.33 4.01
CA GLY A 510 19.26 -18.41 2.89
C GLY A 510 20.53 -17.75 2.35
N GLY A 511 21.70 -18.00 2.92
CA GLY A 511 22.96 -17.38 2.50
C GLY A 511 24.02 -17.45 3.58
N ILE A 512 25.20 -16.86 3.32
CA ILE A 512 26.41 -17.00 4.16
C ILE A 512 26.21 -16.61 5.64
N ASN A 513 25.26 -15.71 5.94
CA ASN A 513 24.98 -15.25 7.31
C ASN A 513 23.52 -15.53 7.71
N LYS A 514 22.87 -16.50 7.06
CA LYS A 514 21.46 -16.87 7.31
C LYS A 514 21.40 -18.36 7.63
N TYR A 515 21.74 -18.68 8.88
CA TYR A 515 21.83 -20.05 9.38
C TYR A 515 20.47 -20.75 9.42
N ALA A 516 20.48 -22.04 9.10
CA ALA A 516 19.33 -22.90 9.29
C ALA A 516 18.99 -23.05 10.78
N LYS A 517 17.72 -23.33 11.08
CA LYS A 517 17.22 -23.50 12.45
C LYS A 517 16.26 -24.68 12.54
N ILE A 518 16.40 -25.46 13.62
CA ILE A 518 15.46 -26.51 14.00
C ILE A 518 15.05 -26.21 15.45
N CYS A 519 13.76 -25.99 15.66
CA CYS A 519 13.17 -25.88 16.98
C CYS A 519 12.13 -26.97 17.21
N PHE A 520 12.10 -27.53 18.42
CA PHE A 520 11.09 -28.47 18.88
C PHE A 520 10.68 -28.15 20.32
N GLU A 521 9.39 -27.96 20.60
CA GLU A 521 8.87 -27.68 21.95
C GLU A 521 9.54 -26.51 22.71
N ASP A 522 9.86 -25.42 22.00
CA ASP A 522 10.64 -24.24 22.46
C ASP A 522 12.14 -24.47 22.66
N ASP A 523 12.61 -25.70 22.50
CA ASP A 523 14.03 -26.00 22.50
C ASP A 523 14.60 -25.81 21.10
N LEU A 524 15.52 -24.85 20.98
CA LEU A 524 16.36 -24.74 19.80
C LEU A 524 17.26 -25.98 19.77
N LEU A 525 17.06 -26.86 18.80
CA LEU A 525 17.87 -28.08 18.63
C LEU A 525 19.10 -27.82 17.78
N MET A 526 18.93 -27.03 16.71
CA MET A 526 20.01 -26.61 15.83
C MET A 526 19.84 -25.14 15.45
N GLY A 527 20.93 -24.37 15.51
CA GLY A 527 20.94 -22.97 15.07
C GLY A 527 22.25 -22.26 15.39
N GLU A 528 22.43 -21.06 14.83
CA GLU A 528 23.62 -20.21 15.05
C GLU A 528 23.96 -20.02 16.54
N LYS A 529 22.95 -19.79 17.39
CA LYS A 529 23.14 -19.58 18.83
C LYS A 529 23.81 -20.75 19.56
N LEU A 530 23.67 -21.96 19.03
CA LEU A 530 24.28 -23.18 19.59
C LEU A 530 25.63 -23.49 18.94
N GLY A 531 25.98 -22.82 17.83
CA GLY A 531 27.18 -23.11 17.05
C GLY A 531 27.21 -24.50 16.43
N ASN A 532 26.07 -25.20 16.34
CA ASN A 532 26.00 -26.60 15.89
C ASN A 532 25.43 -26.77 14.46
N VAL A 533 25.25 -25.67 13.71
CA VAL A 533 24.83 -25.65 12.30
C VAL A 533 25.99 -25.29 11.40
N ALA A 534 26.15 -26.04 10.31
CA ALA A 534 27.17 -25.78 9.29
C ALA A 534 26.67 -26.08 7.88
N ARG A 535 27.52 -25.82 6.88
CA ARG A 535 27.21 -26.05 5.46
C ARG A 535 26.79 -27.51 5.24
N GLY A 536 25.79 -27.73 4.39
CA GLY A 536 25.27 -29.06 4.09
C GLY A 536 23.85 -29.33 4.61
N ILE A 537 23.56 -30.60 4.90
CA ILE A 537 22.30 -31.05 5.48
C ILE A 537 22.48 -31.17 7.00
N ASN A 538 21.64 -30.48 7.76
CA ASN A 538 21.65 -30.45 9.22
C ASN A 538 20.45 -31.28 9.71
N ILE A 539 20.70 -32.29 10.55
CA ILE A 539 19.71 -33.28 10.96
C ILE A 539 19.59 -33.33 12.48
N ALA A 540 18.37 -33.23 13.00
CA ALA A 540 18.03 -33.52 14.40
C ALA A 540 17.09 -34.72 14.49
N ILE A 541 17.37 -35.64 15.42
CA ILE A 541 16.55 -36.81 15.72
C ILE A 541 15.90 -36.60 17.08
N VAL A 542 14.59 -36.74 17.14
CA VAL A 542 13.78 -36.62 18.36
C VAL A 542 13.01 -37.91 18.57
N ASN A 543 12.96 -38.40 19.80
CA ASN A 543 12.11 -39.53 20.16
C ASN A 543 10.64 -39.08 20.16
N TYR A 544 9.80 -39.73 19.37
CA TYR A 544 8.40 -39.35 19.18
C TYR A 544 7.54 -39.56 20.45
N VAL A 545 7.89 -40.53 21.30
CA VAL A 545 7.11 -40.86 22.51
C VAL A 545 7.46 -39.92 23.66
N THR A 546 8.74 -39.61 23.84
CA THR A 546 9.20 -38.78 24.97
C THR A 546 9.32 -37.30 24.62
N GLY A 547 9.47 -36.96 23.34
CA GLY A 547 9.76 -35.60 22.88
C GLY A 547 11.22 -35.18 23.08
N ASN A 548 12.09 -36.07 23.58
CA ASN A 548 13.49 -35.73 23.84
C ASN A 548 14.34 -35.83 22.57
N VAL A 549 15.21 -34.84 22.36
CA VAL A 549 16.25 -34.90 21.32
C VAL A 549 17.24 -36.01 21.64
N THR A 550 17.49 -36.90 20.68
CA THR A 550 18.42 -38.03 20.84
C THR A 550 19.77 -37.76 20.20
N ALA A 551 19.80 -37.03 19.08
CA ALA A 551 21.04 -36.66 18.40
C ALA A 551 20.85 -35.48 17.44
N THR A 552 21.89 -34.67 17.24
CA THR A 552 21.94 -33.61 16.22
C THR A 552 23.29 -33.66 15.52
N GLN A 553 23.31 -33.57 14.19
CA GLN A 553 24.56 -33.56 13.43
C GLN A 553 24.39 -32.82 12.10
N HIS A 554 25.44 -32.16 11.63
CA HIS A 554 25.51 -31.58 10.30
C HIS A 554 26.42 -32.42 9.40
N PHE A 555 26.11 -32.45 8.11
CA PHE A 555 26.86 -33.18 7.10
C PHE A 555 27.14 -32.26 5.93
N ASP A 556 28.41 -31.90 5.73
CA ASP A 556 28.83 -31.05 4.61
C ASP A 556 28.65 -31.79 3.28
N MET A 557 27.71 -31.31 2.46
CA MET A 557 27.38 -31.89 1.15
C MET A 557 28.06 -31.14 0.00
N TYR A 558 29.00 -30.24 0.29
CA TYR A 558 29.79 -29.52 -0.71
C TYR A 558 31.26 -29.98 -0.71
N GLU A 559 31.83 -30.17 0.48
CA GLU A 559 33.20 -30.67 0.68
C GLU A 559 33.22 -31.99 1.49
N GLY A 560 34.20 -32.84 1.20
CA GLY A 560 34.35 -34.17 1.84
C GLY A 560 33.47 -35.27 1.22
N ASP A 561 33.46 -36.45 1.83
CA ASP A 561 32.55 -37.55 1.50
C ASP A 561 31.72 -37.90 2.74
N ASN A 562 30.61 -37.18 2.91
CA ASN A 562 29.79 -37.25 4.11
C ASN A 562 28.44 -37.96 3.88
N SER A 563 28.16 -38.44 2.66
CA SER A 563 26.91 -39.16 2.35
C SER A 563 26.80 -40.47 3.14
N GLY A 564 27.87 -41.27 3.19
CA GLY A 564 27.91 -42.51 3.98
C GLY A 564 27.71 -42.29 5.50
N PRO A 565 28.47 -41.37 6.13
CA PRO A 565 28.24 -40.96 7.51
C PRO A 565 26.81 -40.47 7.78
N MET A 566 26.21 -39.68 6.89
CA MET A 566 24.84 -39.20 7.02
C MET A 566 23.83 -40.35 7.00
N ILE A 567 23.99 -41.32 6.10
CA ILE A 567 23.14 -42.53 6.05
C ILE A 567 23.22 -43.29 7.38
N LYS A 568 24.43 -43.49 7.93
CA LYS A 568 24.61 -44.16 9.23
C LYS A 568 23.92 -43.42 10.37
N PHE A 569 23.93 -42.08 10.35
CA PHE A 569 23.23 -41.25 11.33
C PHE A 569 21.70 -41.35 11.21
N ILE A 570 21.16 -41.34 9.98
CA ILE A 570 19.73 -41.56 9.75
C ILE A 570 19.32 -42.97 10.20
N GLN A 571 20.17 -43.97 9.93
CA GLN A 571 19.94 -45.35 10.31
C GLN A 571 20.00 -45.58 11.82
N SER A 572 20.82 -44.82 12.56
CA SER A 572 20.93 -44.94 14.02
C SER A 572 19.69 -44.45 14.78
N ALA A 573 18.80 -43.68 14.14
CA ALA A 573 17.51 -43.31 14.72
C ALA A 573 16.67 -44.58 15.04
N PRO A 574 16.22 -44.80 16.28
CA PRO A 574 15.35 -45.93 16.59
C PRO A 574 13.98 -45.79 15.90
N PRO A 575 13.16 -46.87 15.85
CA PRO A 575 11.74 -46.74 15.53
C PRO A 575 11.05 -45.74 16.48
N LYS A 576 9.96 -45.11 16.03
CA LYS A 576 9.28 -44.03 16.76
C LYS A 576 10.20 -42.81 16.96
N SER A 577 10.88 -42.40 15.91
CA SER A 577 11.67 -41.16 15.88
C SER A 577 11.15 -40.19 14.83
N LEU A 578 11.20 -38.90 15.16
CA LEU A 578 11.07 -37.79 14.22
C LEU A 578 12.46 -37.38 13.75
N LEU A 579 12.63 -37.17 12.45
CA LEU A 579 13.86 -36.67 11.85
C LEU A 579 13.56 -35.33 11.18
N PHE A 580 14.22 -34.29 11.66
CA PHE A 580 14.14 -32.93 11.13
C PHE A 580 15.38 -32.64 10.31
N MET A 581 15.24 -32.29 9.04
CA MET A 581 16.34 -32.03 8.12
C MET A 581 16.21 -30.64 7.51
N VAL A 582 17.29 -29.86 7.51
CA VAL A 582 17.33 -28.52 6.92
C VAL A 582 18.65 -28.29 6.19
N THR A 583 18.63 -27.61 5.03
CA THR A 583 19.86 -27.24 4.32
C THR A 583 20.41 -25.91 4.79
N TYR A 584 21.74 -25.78 4.78
CA TYR A 584 22.45 -24.50 4.92
C TYR A 584 23.58 -24.44 3.89
N ASP A 585 23.69 -23.30 3.20
CA ASP A 585 24.55 -23.10 2.03
C ASP A 585 24.30 -24.09 0.89
N ASP A 586 24.96 -25.26 0.83
CA ASP A 586 24.72 -26.28 -0.19
C ASP A 586 24.55 -27.69 0.38
N GLY A 587 23.37 -28.27 0.15
CA GLY A 587 23.00 -29.63 0.58
C GLY A 587 23.07 -30.69 -0.53
N SER A 588 23.57 -30.37 -1.73
CA SER A 588 23.30 -31.19 -2.93
C SER A 588 24.53 -31.70 -3.68
N THR A 589 25.65 -30.96 -3.70
CA THR A 589 26.76 -31.20 -4.65
C THR A 589 27.36 -32.59 -4.53
N ARG A 590 27.55 -33.09 -3.31
CA ARG A 590 28.15 -34.39 -3.00
C ARG A 590 27.16 -35.36 -2.34
N LEU A 591 25.86 -35.05 -2.42
CA LEU A 591 24.80 -35.95 -1.98
C LEU A 591 24.65 -37.10 -2.99
N ASN A 592 25.17 -38.28 -2.64
CA ASN A 592 25.19 -39.43 -3.53
C ASN A 592 23.82 -40.12 -3.63
N ASN A 593 23.69 -41.07 -4.58
CA ASN A 593 22.42 -41.76 -4.82
C ASN A 593 21.97 -42.62 -3.64
N ASP A 594 22.89 -43.24 -2.90
CA ASP A 594 22.54 -44.05 -1.73
C ASP A 594 21.92 -43.21 -0.62
N ALA A 595 22.44 -41.99 -0.42
CA ALA A 595 21.89 -41.03 0.54
C ALA A 595 20.53 -40.48 0.09
N LYS A 596 20.36 -40.23 -1.21
CA LYS A 596 19.05 -39.86 -1.78
C LYS A 596 18.03 -40.98 -1.56
N ASN A 597 18.39 -42.23 -1.86
CA ASN A 597 17.53 -43.40 -1.63
C ASN A 597 17.12 -43.49 -0.15
N ALA A 598 18.07 -43.35 0.79
CA ALA A 598 17.79 -43.40 2.21
C ALA A 598 16.82 -42.31 2.69
N ILE A 599 16.85 -41.11 2.09
CA ILE A 599 15.93 -40.01 2.40
C ILE A 599 14.56 -40.19 1.70
N GLU A 600 14.53 -40.76 0.49
CA GLU A 600 13.29 -41.13 -0.20
C GLU A 600 12.53 -42.23 0.55
N GLU A 601 13.23 -43.21 1.13
CA GLU A 601 12.63 -44.25 1.98
C GLU A 601 11.95 -43.67 3.23
N LEU A 602 12.33 -42.47 3.66
CA LEU A 602 11.66 -41.73 4.74
C LEU A 602 10.44 -40.92 4.25
N GLY A 603 10.16 -40.94 2.94
CA GLY A 603 9.01 -40.31 2.32
C GLY A 603 9.27 -38.94 1.69
N SER A 604 10.53 -38.56 1.45
CA SER A 604 10.84 -37.35 0.69
C SER A 604 10.45 -37.52 -0.78
N LYS A 605 9.83 -36.49 -1.35
CA LYS A 605 9.48 -36.39 -2.77
C LYS A 605 10.40 -35.43 -3.52
N GLU A 606 11.11 -34.55 -2.82
CA GLU A 606 11.92 -33.48 -3.43
C GLU A 606 13.44 -33.69 -3.33
N ILE A 607 13.92 -34.70 -2.59
CA ILE A 607 15.38 -34.89 -2.40
C ILE A 607 16.14 -35.09 -3.71
N ARG A 608 15.51 -35.69 -4.74
CA ARG A 608 16.12 -35.83 -6.07
C ARG A 608 16.11 -34.52 -6.88
N ASN A 609 15.21 -33.60 -6.56
CA ASN A 609 15.09 -32.32 -7.24
C ASN A 609 16.06 -31.27 -6.68
N MET A 610 16.74 -31.57 -5.57
CA MET A 610 17.77 -30.70 -4.97
C MET A 610 18.86 -30.32 -5.96
N LYS A 611 19.01 -29.01 -6.17
CA LYS A 611 20.07 -28.37 -6.97
C LYS A 611 21.07 -27.67 -6.05
N PHE A 612 22.22 -27.29 -6.62
CA PHE A 612 23.23 -26.49 -5.93
C PHE A 612 22.57 -25.32 -5.18
N ARG A 613 22.82 -25.24 -3.87
CA ARG A 613 22.27 -24.22 -2.96
C ARG A 613 20.75 -24.14 -2.86
N SER A 614 20.04 -25.24 -3.10
CA SER A 614 18.61 -25.28 -2.83
C SER A 614 18.34 -25.16 -1.32
N SER A 615 17.41 -24.28 -0.97
CA SER A 615 16.81 -24.24 0.36
C SER A 615 15.81 -25.38 0.46
N TRP A 616 16.02 -26.30 1.39
CA TRP A 616 15.20 -27.51 1.58
C TRP A 616 14.99 -27.77 3.05
N VAL A 617 13.76 -28.14 3.41
CA VAL A 617 13.37 -28.56 4.75
C VAL A 617 12.51 -29.81 4.66
N PHE A 618 12.71 -30.75 5.57
CA PHE A 618 12.02 -32.02 5.57
C PHE A 618 11.80 -32.58 6.97
N LEU A 619 10.59 -33.08 7.20
CA LEU A 619 10.13 -33.77 8.39
C LEU A 619 9.78 -35.23 8.02
N ALA A 620 10.57 -36.15 8.58
CA ALA A 620 10.35 -37.58 8.47
C ALA A 620 9.93 -38.19 9.81
N ALA A 621 9.14 -39.26 9.72
CA ALA A 621 8.79 -40.12 10.83
C ALA A 621 9.29 -41.54 10.53
N LYS A 622 10.04 -42.13 11.46
CA LYS A 622 10.63 -43.45 11.31
C LYS A 622 9.81 -44.49 12.06
N GLY A 623 9.25 -45.46 11.34
CA GLY A 623 8.47 -46.55 11.91
C GLY A 623 7.01 -46.20 12.26
N PHE A 624 6.50 -45.07 11.76
CA PHE A 624 5.08 -44.69 11.82
C PHE A 624 4.76 -43.63 10.75
N GLU A 625 3.48 -43.40 10.49
CA GLU A 625 3.02 -42.38 9.54
C GLU A 625 2.51 -41.14 10.27
N LEU A 626 2.86 -39.97 9.74
CA LEU A 626 2.30 -38.69 10.19
C LEU A 626 0.99 -38.41 9.45
N PRO A 627 0.06 -37.66 10.08
CA PRO A 627 -1.17 -37.21 9.41
C PRO A 627 -0.88 -36.51 8.08
N SER A 628 -1.76 -36.73 7.09
CA SER A 628 -1.57 -36.24 5.73
C SER A 628 -1.63 -34.71 5.61
N GLU A 629 -2.23 -34.07 6.60
CA GLU A 629 -2.44 -32.62 6.69
C GLU A 629 -1.17 -31.87 7.14
N ILE A 630 -0.18 -32.58 7.70
CA ILE A 630 1.08 -31.98 8.13
C ILE A 630 1.96 -31.71 6.91
N GLN A 631 2.37 -30.45 6.72
CA GLN A 631 3.36 -30.13 5.70
C GLN A 631 4.73 -30.70 6.10
N ARG A 632 5.16 -31.75 5.39
CA ARG A 632 6.37 -32.50 5.70
C ARG A 632 7.60 -32.05 4.92
N GLU A 633 7.43 -31.40 3.78
CA GLU A 633 8.56 -31.07 2.90
C GLU A 633 8.29 -29.77 2.15
N LYS A 634 9.36 -28.99 1.93
CA LYS A 634 9.32 -27.81 1.07
C LYS A 634 10.69 -27.64 0.44
N ILE A 635 10.72 -27.13 -0.79
CA ILE A 635 11.96 -26.83 -1.51
C ILE A 635 11.86 -25.48 -2.23
N ASN A 636 12.98 -24.78 -2.33
CA ASN A 636 13.17 -23.60 -3.15
C ASN A 636 14.54 -23.67 -3.81
N HIS A 637 14.57 -23.68 -5.14
CA HIS A 637 15.80 -23.90 -5.89
C HIS A 637 16.57 -22.59 -6.10
N SER A 638 17.91 -22.69 -6.06
CA SER A 638 18.75 -21.58 -6.48
C SER A 638 18.58 -21.31 -7.98
N ASP A 639 18.28 -20.06 -8.32
CA ASP A 639 18.13 -19.55 -9.69
C ASP A 639 18.77 -18.17 -9.78
N THR A 640 19.70 -17.99 -10.72
CA THR A 640 20.41 -16.72 -10.91
C THR A 640 19.50 -15.51 -11.16
N LYS A 641 18.26 -15.73 -11.61
CA LYS A 641 17.27 -14.66 -11.81
C LYS A 641 16.38 -14.38 -10.59
N ASN A 642 16.10 -15.40 -9.78
CA ASN A 642 15.09 -15.35 -8.71
C ASN A 642 15.68 -15.47 -7.29
N ASN A 643 17.00 -15.60 -7.18
CA ASN A 643 17.69 -15.66 -5.91
C ASN A 643 17.52 -14.37 -5.10
N ARG A 644 17.08 -14.52 -3.84
CA ARG A 644 16.92 -13.42 -2.89
C ARG A 644 18.26 -12.88 -2.40
N TYR A 645 19.27 -13.74 -2.39
CA TYR A 645 20.62 -13.43 -1.93
C TYR A 645 21.64 -13.82 -3.00
N SER A 646 22.88 -13.32 -2.92
CA SER A 646 23.90 -13.46 -3.98
C SER A 646 24.27 -14.92 -4.30
N GLY A 647 23.44 -15.62 -5.08
CA GLY A 647 23.58 -17.04 -5.39
C GLY A 647 22.80 -18.00 -4.49
N TRP A 648 21.91 -17.50 -3.61
CA TRP A 648 21.03 -18.34 -2.79
C TRP A 648 19.55 -17.92 -2.90
N PRO A 649 18.63 -18.88 -2.90
CA PRO A 649 17.20 -18.62 -2.87
C PRO A 649 16.77 -18.11 -1.48
N ALA A 650 15.53 -17.63 -1.38
CA ALA A 650 14.95 -17.26 -0.09
C ALA A 650 14.83 -18.48 0.84
N GLU A 651 15.02 -18.27 2.14
CA GLU A 651 14.77 -19.29 3.16
C GLU A 651 13.35 -19.81 3.05
N ILE A 652 13.18 -21.09 3.34
CA ILE A 652 11.87 -21.71 3.46
C ILE A 652 11.70 -22.28 4.86
N GLN A 653 10.44 -22.28 5.29
CA GLN A 653 10.06 -22.85 6.56
C GLN A 653 8.89 -23.81 6.40
N ILE A 654 8.89 -24.81 7.28
CA ILE A 654 7.71 -25.61 7.64
C ILE A 654 7.57 -25.58 9.16
N GLU A 655 6.36 -25.40 9.65
CA GLU A 655 6.04 -25.36 11.07
C GLU A 655 4.66 -25.99 11.27
N GLY A 656 4.43 -26.55 12.46
CA GLY A 656 3.16 -27.20 12.76
C GLY A 656 3.16 -27.96 14.07
N CYS A 657 2.03 -28.61 14.35
CA CYS A 657 1.80 -29.38 15.56
C CYS A 657 1.73 -30.87 15.22
N ILE A 658 2.61 -31.67 15.78
CA ILE A 658 2.67 -33.14 15.59
C ILE A 658 1.86 -33.80 16.71
N PRO A 659 0.81 -34.57 16.43
CA PRO A 659 0.07 -35.30 17.47
C PRO A 659 0.97 -36.18 18.31
N LYS A 660 0.78 -36.16 19.63
CA LYS A 660 1.38 -37.13 20.55
C LYS A 660 0.65 -38.46 20.40
N GLU A 661 1.36 -39.55 20.69
CA GLU A 661 0.69 -40.84 20.82
C GLU A 661 -0.30 -40.76 21.99
N PRO A 662 -1.55 -41.26 21.84
CA PRO A 662 -2.48 -41.31 22.96
C PRO A 662 -1.85 -42.08 24.11
N SER A 663 -1.72 -41.41 25.26
CA SER A 663 -1.20 -42.00 26.50
C SER A 663 -2.05 -43.16 27.00
#